data_AF-A0A2A3Y5R4-F1
#
_entry.id   AF-A0A2A3Y5R4-F1
#
_cell.length_a   1.000
_cell.length_b   1.000
_cell.length_c   1.000
_cell.angle_alpha   90.00
_cell.angle_beta   90.00
_cell.angle_gamma   90.00
#
_symmetry.space_group_name_H-M   'P 1'
#
loop_
_entity.id
_entity.type
_entity.pdbx_description
1 polymer ?
#
loop_
_entity_poly.entity_id
_entity_poly.type
_entity_poly.pdbx_seq_one_letter_code
_entity_poly.pdbx_strand_id
1 'polypeptide(L)'
;MTTYTFRTLILPEDTALLHAWIATEHATYWGMPTATATEIAAEYRGLLSTADYQVLLGLDETGTEKFLLELYNPESTALGEAYNYVRGDRGLHFLAPQTSEPQPGFTLEALTQAMRHAFTRPGVERVIVEPDLRNKAIQALNARVGFRPVRPIALSEPDGSIKQALLSVCTRNDFEQATGHSLGSSFLTPPRWEAANRHVLAKALGEFCHERLLDPVEYGERRYCVQKDGHRLIFSAGRYQLNHWLVAAESLQYQQLVNDSWHEAEVDVIDFITLFYRELTLSEAQLPVYLEELSSTLSSYCYKQAHATHTSAQLAQFPGSAAQSFQLVESSMTEGHPCFVANNGRMGVGRSDYLRYAPETGSALKLGWVAAHTSRAQFDAIDTLDYETLLATQLDPEEREYLDETLDSALFGTGLSPSDYIYMPVHPWQWENRLSITFANDIARKHLIWLGYSQDEYQAQQSIRTFFNLSDPTRHYVKTAMSILNMGFMRGLSAEYMKVTPAINQWLGELFDNDPVLSTAPVALLREIAAVGYRNPQFEAATNKTAPQRKMLAALWRESPISMLKSEEKLATMASLLHVDFSGNSFAGALIRRSGLAPADWLTRYLDAYLVPLVHCLAAYDLVFMPHGENVIMVLENGVVKKVLLKDLGEEIAILSDRVELPEEIRRVRTGGDPVLSVFTDVFDSFFRFLAPLLDTEGLLAEGEFWTIVAERLLEYRTQHPQFAQHFDDLGLFIPSFPLSCLNRLQLRNNQQMLDLTDQSGGLLYAGDLDNPLVRVVSPV
;
A
#
# COMPACT_ATOMS: atom_id res chain seq x y z
N MET A 1 5.98 -41.88 8.41
CA MET A 1 6.54 -40.70 7.72
C MET A 1 7.96 -40.57 8.21
N THR A 2 8.93 -40.70 7.32
CA THR A 2 10.34 -40.53 7.69
C THR A 2 10.56 -39.07 8.02
N THR A 3 11.01 -38.77 9.23
CA THR A 3 11.27 -37.38 9.63
C THR A 3 12.71 -37.03 9.35
N TYR A 4 12.94 -35.88 8.73
CA TYR A 4 14.28 -35.37 8.47
C TYR A 4 14.60 -34.20 9.39
N THR A 5 15.84 -34.12 9.85
CA THR A 5 16.40 -32.96 10.55
C THR A 5 17.41 -32.24 9.66
N PHE A 6 17.82 -31.03 10.03
CA PHE A 6 18.73 -30.21 9.23
C PHE A 6 19.89 -29.73 10.09
N ARG A 7 21.12 -29.79 9.55
CA ARG A 7 22.29 -29.13 10.12
C ARG A 7 22.98 -28.26 9.07
N THR A 8 23.56 -27.16 9.51
CA THR A 8 24.43 -26.35 8.64
C THR A 8 25.64 -27.16 8.19
N LEU A 9 26.02 -26.99 6.93
CA LEU A 9 27.26 -27.49 6.37
C LEU A 9 28.47 -26.95 7.15
N ILE A 10 29.47 -27.79 7.42
CA ILE A 10 30.69 -27.42 8.13
C ILE A 10 31.91 -27.73 7.25
N LEU A 11 32.73 -26.71 7.00
CA LEU A 11 33.96 -26.83 6.22
C LEU A 11 35.20 -26.73 7.13
N PRO A 12 36.24 -27.56 6.91
CA PRO A 12 36.41 -28.47 5.77
C PRO A 12 35.78 -29.87 5.92
N GLU A 13 35.14 -30.18 7.05
CA GLU A 13 34.68 -31.53 7.43
C GLU A 13 33.79 -32.19 6.38
N ASP A 14 32.84 -31.44 5.80
CA ASP A 14 31.88 -31.95 4.82
C ASP A 14 32.38 -31.87 3.37
N THR A 15 33.62 -31.41 3.13
CA THR A 15 34.15 -31.20 1.76
C THR A 15 34.12 -32.49 0.93
N ALA A 16 34.51 -33.62 1.53
CA ALA A 16 34.54 -34.90 0.84
C ALA A 16 33.12 -35.37 0.47
N LEU A 17 32.14 -35.13 1.36
CA LEU A 17 30.74 -35.46 1.13
C LEU A 17 30.17 -34.61 -0.02
N LEU A 18 30.37 -33.29 0.02
CA LEU A 18 29.93 -32.40 -1.05
C LEU A 18 30.52 -32.78 -2.40
N HIS A 19 31.82 -33.05 -2.46
CA HIS A 19 32.48 -33.47 -3.69
C HIS A 19 31.88 -34.77 -4.24
N ALA A 20 31.59 -35.75 -3.38
CA ALA A 20 30.95 -37.00 -3.79
C ALA A 20 29.51 -36.83 -4.30
N TRP A 21 28.81 -35.76 -3.89
CA TRP A 21 27.42 -35.48 -4.31
C TRP A 21 27.35 -34.60 -5.55
N ILE A 22 28.23 -33.61 -5.68
CA ILE A 22 28.17 -32.55 -6.70
C ILE A 22 28.99 -32.88 -7.95
N ALA A 23 30.22 -33.39 -7.79
CA ALA A 23 31.13 -33.67 -8.91
C ALA A 23 30.76 -35.01 -9.60
N THR A 24 29.52 -35.11 -10.08
CA THR A 24 28.94 -36.31 -10.70
C THR A 24 28.10 -35.95 -11.93
N GLU A 25 27.96 -36.89 -12.87
CA GLU A 25 27.06 -36.71 -14.02
C GLU A 25 25.59 -36.58 -13.58
N HIS A 26 25.19 -37.25 -12.50
CA HIS A 26 23.85 -37.14 -11.91
C HIS A 26 23.52 -35.70 -11.47
N ALA A 27 24.50 -34.97 -10.95
CA ALA A 27 24.35 -33.59 -10.49
C ALA A 27 24.72 -32.55 -11.56
N THR A 28 24.75 -32.90 -12.86
CA THR A 28 25.16 -31.96 -13.94
C THR A 28 24.43 -30.60 -13.89
N TYR A 29 23.15 -30.59 -13.52
CA TYR A 29 22.35 -29.35 -13.40
C TYR A 29 22.61 -28.53 -12.12
N TRP A 30 23.40 -29.05 -11.18
CA TRP A 30 23.87 -28.33 -9.99
C TRP A 30 25.07 -27.42 -10.31
N GLY A 31 25.68 -27.61 -11.48
CA GLY A 31 26.96 -26.98 -11.81
C GLY A 31 28.13 -27.77 -11.20
N MET A 32 29.34 -27.55 -11.74
CA MET A 32 30.59 -28.13 -11.22
C MET A 32 30.77 -29.67 -11.34
N PRO A 33 30.36 -30.36 -12.43
CA PRO A 33 30.44 -31.83 -12.53
C PRO A 33 31.88 -32.38 -12.52
N THR A 34 32.88 -31.54 -12.81
CA THR A 34 34.31 -31.90 -12.84
C THR A 34 35.15 -31.14 -11.81
N ALA A 35 34.52 -30.40 -10.90
CA ALA A 35 35.25 -29.61 -9.92
C ALA A 35 35.96 -30.50 -8.91
N THR A 36 37.16 -30.08 -8.51
CA THR A 36 37.94 -30.70 -7.45
C THR A 36 37.32 -30.40 -6.08
N ALA A 37 37.63 -31.23 -5.08
CA ALA A 37 37.22 -31.02 -3.69
C ALA A 37 37.63 -29.63 -3.16
N THR A 38 38.78 -29.12 -3.59
CA THR A 38 39.28 -27.79 -3.22
C THR A 38 38.42 -26.66 -3.82
N GLU A 39 38.02 -26.80 -5.08
CA GLU A 39 37.15 -25.81 -5.75
C GLU A 39 35.75 -25.79 -5.11
N ILE A 40 35.18 -26.96 -4.80
CA ILE A 40 33.91 -27.05 -4.07
C ILE A 40 34.01 -26.41 -2.69
N ALA A 41 35.07 -26.70 -1.92
CA ALA A 41 35.27 -26.07 -0.62
C ALA A 41 35.47 -24.55 -0.71
N ALA A 42 36.05 -24.04 -1.80
CA ALA A 42 36.20 -22.60 -2.03
C ALA A 42 34.84 -21.94 -2.30
N GLU A 43 34.05 -22.52 -3.19
CA GLU A 43 32.71 -22.04 -3.56
C GLU A 43 31.78 -22.00 -2.34
N TYR A 44 31.65 -23.12 -1.63
CA TYR A 44 30.75 -23.21 -0.47
C TYR A 44 31.20 -22.33 0.71
N ARG A 45 32.50 -21.98 0.80
CA ARG A 45 32.96 -20.98 1.77
C ARG A 45 32.45 -19.59 1.44
N GLY A 46 32.39 -19.24 0.15
CA GLY A 46 31.76 -18.01 -0.33
C GLY A 46 30.27 -17.98 0.00
N LEU A 47 29.54 -19.05 -0.31
CA LEU A 47 28.11 -19.16 0.02
C LEU A 47 27.85 -19.04 1.52
N LEU A 48 28.59 -19.76 2.36
CA LEU A 48 28.45 -19.70 3.83
C LEU A 48 28.81 -18.32 4.43
N SER A 49 29.58 -17.49 3.71
CA SER A 49 29.88 -16.11 4.11
C SER A 49 28.84 -15.09 3.63
N THR A 50 27.90 -15.50 2.78
CA THR A 50 26.86 -14.62 2.24
C THR A 50 25.72 -14.46 3.25
N ALA A 51 25.36 -13.22 3.55
CA ALA A 51 24.24 -12.94 4.45
C ALA A 51 22.94 -13.57 3.94
N ASP A 52 22.12 -14.10 4.83
CA ASP A 52 20.86 -14.79 4.51
C ASP A 52 20.96 -16.02 3.58
N TYR A 53 22.17 -16.51 3.27
CA TYR A 53 22.39 -17.77 2.58
C TYR A 53 22.56 -18.92 3.59
N GLN A 54 21.89 -20.04 3.38
CA GLN A 54 21.99 -21.23 4.20
C GLN A 54 22.29 -22.44 3.33
N VAL A 55 23.31 -23.19 3.72
CA VAL A 55 23.62 -24.50 3.13
C VAL A 55 23.41 -25.56 4.20
N LEU A 56 22.45 -26.45 3.97
CA LEU A 56 21.94 -27.39 4.95
C LEU A 56 22.04 -28.82 4.42
N LEU A 57 22.45 -29.74 5.29
CA LEU A 57 22.37 -31.18 5.04
C LEU A 57 21.12 -31.73 5.72
N GLY A 58 20.29 -32.46 4.97
CA GLY A 58 19.12 -33.16 5.48
C GLY A 58 19.51 -34.54 6.01
N LEU A 59 19.20 -34.81 7.28
CA LEU A 59 19.58 -36.05 7.98
C LEU A 59 18.35 -36.92 8.23
N ASP A 60 18.49 -38.23 8.05
CA ASP A 60 17.47 -39.19 8.47
C ASP A 60 17.45 -39.40 10.00
N GLU A 61 16.56 -40.28 10.47
CA GLU A 61 16.40 -40.60 11.89
C GLU A 61 17.65 -41.23 12.55
N THR A 62 18.59 -41.73 11.75
CA THR A 62 19.88 -42.27 12.22
C THR A 62 20.98 -41.22 12.32
N GLY A 63 20.70 -39.99 11.86
CA GLY A 63 21.71 -38.94 11.74
C GLY A 63 22.58 -39.07 10.49
N THR A 64 22.16 -39.85 9.49
CA THR A 64 22.89 -39.98 8.22
C THR A 64 22.44 -38.89 7.24
N GLU A 65 23.38 -38.18 6.62
CA GLU A 65 23.10 -37.18 5.59
C GLU A 65 22.53 -37.83 4.31
N LYS A 66 21.44 -37.25 3.78
CA LYS A 66 20.67 -37.82 2.66
C LYS A 66 20.50 -36.88 1.47
N PHE A 67 20.48 -35.58 1.69
CA PHE A 67 20.31 -34.58 0.63
C PHE A 67 20.88 -33.23 1.06
N LEU A 68 21.12 -32.37 0.08
CA LEU A 68 21.63 -31.00 0.26
C LEU A 68 20.51 -30.02 -0.08
N LEU A 69 20.39 -28.98 0.75
CA LEU A 69 19.42 -27.90 0.60
C LEU A 69 20.15 -26.56 0.71
N GLU A 70 19.95 -25.70 -0.28
CA GLU A 70 20.38 -24.31 -0.21
C GLU A 70 19.16 -23.41 -0.15
N LEU A 71 19.20 -22.42 0.74
CA LEU A 71 18.15 -21.42 0.89
C LEU A 71 18.79 -20.04 0.89
N TYR A 72 18.26 -19.13 0.09
CA TYR A 72 18.88 -17.81 -0.11
C TYR A 72 17.82 -16.72 -0.31
N ASN A 73 18.23 -15.45 -0.24
CA ASN A 73 17.38 -14.32 -0.63
C ASN A 73 17.53 -14.08 -2.14
N PRO A 74 16.48 -14.28 -2.97
CA PRO A 74 16.58 -14.04 -4.40
C PRO A 74 16.96 -12.61 -4.78
N GLU A 75 16.59 -11.62 -3.96
CA GLU A 75 16.88 -10.20 -4.19
C GLU A 75 18.40 -9.93 -4.29
N SER A 76 19.23 -10.73 -3.62
CA SER A 76 20.69 -10.57 -3.60
C SER A 76 21.43 -11.40 -4.66
N THR A 77 20.71 -12.02 -5.62
CA THR A 77 21.31 -12.84 -6.68
C THR A 77 20.87 -12.36 -8.06
N ALA A 78 21.44 -12.93 -9.13
CA ALA A 78 20.99 -12.66 -10.51
C ALA A 78 19.49 -12.95 -10.73
N LEU A 79 18.88 -13.76 -9.86
CA LEU A 79 17.44 -14.02 -9.90
C LEU A 79 16.64 -12.77 -9.55
N GLY A 80 17.12 -11.91 -8.64
CA GLY A 80 16.42 -10.69 -8.21
C GLY A 80 16.19 -9.68 -9.33
N GLU A 81 17.01 -9.72 -10.38
CA GLU A 81 16.83 -8.90 -11.59
C GLU A 81 15.91 -9.57 -12.63
N ALA A 82 15.70 -10.90 -12.51
CA ALA A 82 14.98 -11.69 -13.50
C ALA A 82 13.47 -11.77 -13.23
N TYR A 83 12.99 -11.37 -12.04
CA TYR A 83 11.57 -11.27 -11.70
C TYR A 83 11.34 -10.23 -10.60
N ASN A 84 10.09 -9.80 -10.42
CA ASN A 84 9.74 -8.92 -9.32
C ASN A 84 9.71 -9.68 -7.99
N TYR A 85 10.80 -9.52 -7.26
CA TYR A 85 10.92 -9.95 -5.89
C TYR A 85 9.78 -9.40 -5.03
N VAL A 86 9.16 -10.27 -4.23
CA VAL A 86 8.26 -9.88 -3.14
C VAL A 86 8.97 -10.10 -1.84
N ARG A 87 8.84 -9.13 -0.92
CA ARG A 87 9.52 -9.19 0.37
C ARG A 87 9.22 -10.52 1.07
N GLY A 88 10.29 -11.22 1.45
CA GLY A 88 10.23 -12.53 2.09
C GLY A 88 10.19 -13.72 1.14
N ASP A 89 10.27 -13.51 -0.17
CA ASP A 89 10.57 -14.60 -1.10
C ASP A 89 11.87 -15.30 -0.70
N ARG A 90 11.86 -16.63 -0.84
CA ARG A 90 13.01 -17.45 -0.49
C ARG A 90 13.38 -18.35 -1.66
N GLY A 91 14.62 -18.23 -2.13
CA GLY A 91 15.18 -19.11 -3.14
C GLY A 91 15.47 -20.48 -2.54
N LEU A 92 15.35 -21.54 -3.34
CA LEU A 92 15.62 -22.91 -2.94
C LEU A 92 16.38 -23.67 -4.02
N HIS A 93 17.53 -24.24 -3.66
CA HIS A 93 18.15 -25.32 -4.42
C HIS A 93 18.11 -26.62 -3.63
N PHE A 94 17.83 -27.73 -4.33
CA PHE A 94 17.71 -29.04 -3.72
C PHE A 94 18.44 -30.11 -4.53
N LEU A 95 19.35 -30.85 -3.88
CA LEU A 95 20.11 -31.94 -4.47
C LEU A 95 19.89 -33.24 -3.68
N ALA A 96 19.32 -34.23 -4.35
CA ALA A 96 19.36 -35.61 -3.89
C ALA A 96 20.53 -36.33 -4.59
N PRO A 97 21.53 -36.84 -3.85
CA PRO A 97 22.71 -37.49 -4.44
C PRO A 97 22.34 -38.81 -5.12
N GLN A 98 23.20 -39.25 -6.04
CA GLN A 98 23.08 -40.56 -6.66
C GLN A 98 23.25 -41.67 -5.61
N THR A 99 22.40 -42.70 -5.68
CA THR A 99 22.47 -43.87 -4.78
C THR A 99 22.45 -45.17 -5.57
N SER A 100 23.18 -46.18 -5.09
CA SER A 100 23.09 -47.55 -5.59
C SER A 100 21.82 -48.28 -5.14
N GLU A 101 21.14 -47.76 -4.12
CA GLU A 101 19.94 -48.34 -3.52
C GLU A 101 18.80 -47.30 -3.51
N PRO A 102 18.13 -47.06 -4.66
CA PRO A 102 17.07 -46.07 -4.75
C PRO A 102 15.83 -46.49 -3.96
N GLN A 103 15.33 -45.58 -3.12
CA GLN A 103 14.11 -45.78 -2.36
C GLN A 103 12.94 -45.07 -3.06
N PRO A 104 11.85 -45.79 -3.42
CA PRO A 104 10.68 -45.16 -4.05
C PRO A 104 10.11 -44.03 -3.19
N GLY A 105 9.90 -42.86 -3.81
CA GLY A 105 9.32 -41.69 -3.13
C GLY A 105 10.30 -40.85 -2.30
N PHE A 106 11.54 -41.30 -2.08
CA PHE A 106 12.53 -40.59 -1.26
C PHE A 106 12.71 -39.12 -1.66
N THR A 107 12.97 -38.84 -2.93
CA THR A 107 13.25 -37.48 -3.40
C THR A 107 12.06 -36.53 -3.18
N LEU A 108 10.83 -37.03 -3.32
CA LEU A 108 9.64 -36.23 -3.06
C LEU A 108 9.48 -35.94 -1.58
N GLU A 109 9.68 -36.94 -0.72
CA GLU A 109 9.61 -36.76 0.74
C GLU A 109 10.69 -35.77 1.21
N ALA A 110 11.92 -35.94 0.72
CA ALA A 110 13.03 -35.03 1.01
C ALA A 110 12.75 -33.59 0.54
N LEU A 111 12.24 -33.40 -0.68
CA LEU A 111 11.85 -32.08 -1.19
C LEU A 111 10.68 -31.51 -0.37
N THR A 112 9.72 -32.33 0.02
CA THR A 112 8.60 -31.92 0.90
C THR A 112 9.13 -31.41 2.25
N GLN A 113 10.09 -32.10 2.87
CA GLN A 113 10.69 -31.63 4.12
C GLN A 113 11.56 -30.39 3.92
N ALA A 114 12.28 -30.28 2.79
CA ALA A 114 13.04 -29.08 2.45
C ALA A 114 12.12 -27.85 2.31
N MET A 115 10.97 -28.00 1.65
CA MET A 115 9.94 -26.97 1.55
C MET A 115 9.37 -26.61 2.92
N ARG A 116 9.03 -27.60 3.76
CA ARG A 116 8.61 -27.35 5.15
C ARG A 116 9.65 -26.54 5.92
N HIS A 117 10.92 -26.87 5.77
CA HIS A 117 12.03 -26.13 6.39
C HIS A 117 12.13 -24.70 5.84
N ALA A 118 12.02 -24.50 4.53
CA ALA A 118 12.08 -23.17 3.90
C ALA A 118 11.01 -22.22 4.48
N PHE A 119 9.79 -22.72 4.68
CA PHE A 119 8.67 -21.97 5.24
C PHE A 119 8.72 -21.75 6.76
N THR A 120 9.68 -22.33 7.49
CA THR A 120 9.82 -22.12 8.95
C THR A 120 10.14 -20.67 9.30
N ARG A 121 10.82 -19.93 8.41
CA ARG A 121 11.05 -18.50 8.57
C ARG A 121 9.70 -17.77 8.45
N PRO A 122 9.22 -17.08 9.50
CA PRO A 122 7.84 -16.62 9.56
C PRO A 122 7.39 -15.65 8.45
N GLY A 123 8.30 -14.84 7.91
CA GLY A 123 8.01 -13.93 6.79
C GLY A 123 8.02 -14.60 5.41
N VAL A 124 8.31 -15.90 5.31
CA VAL A 124 8.34 -16.57 4.00
C VAL A 124 6.94 -17.02 3.63
N GLU A 125 6.36 -16.42 2.60
CA GLU A 125 5.06 -16.82 2.05
C GLU A 125 5.16 -17.44 0.65
N ARG A 126 6.31 -17.27 -0.02
CA ARG A 126 6.61 -17.88 -1.32
C ARG A 126 8.04 -18.43 -1.35
N VAL A 127 8.19 -19.59 -1.98
CA VAL A 127 9.49 -20.18 -2.32
C VAL A 127 9.66 -20.13 -3.83
N ILE A 128 10.85 -19.75 -4.28
CA ILE A 128 11.20 -19.53 -5.68
C ILE A 128 12.25 -20.56 -6.09
N VAL A 129 12.07 -21.13 -7.27
CA VAL A 129 13.02 -22.06 -7.88
C VAL A 129 13.17 -21.79 -9.37
N GLU A 130 14.36 -22.06 -9.87
CA GLU A 130 14.79 -21.78 -11.24
C GLU A 130 15.55 -22.99 -11.83
N PRO A 131 14.95 -24.19 -11.88
CA PRO A 131 15.61 -25.34 -12.50
C PRO A 131 15.87 -25.10 -13.99
N ASP A 132 16.93 -25.71 -14.52
CA ASP A 132 17.20 -25.72 -15.96
C ASP A 132 15.98 -26.23 -16.74
N LEU A 133 15.64 -25.57 -17.86
CA LEU A 133 14.49 -25.93 -18.71
C LEU A 133 14.51 -27.38 -19.18
N ARG A 134 15.70 -27.98 -19.30
CA ARG A 134 15.93 -29.37 -19.73
C ARG A 134 15.73 -30.37 -18.60
N ASN A 135 15.80 -29.95 -17.33
CA ASN A 135 15.63 -30.83 -16.18
C ASN A 135 14.13 -31.12 -15.93
N LYS A 136 13.52 -31.97 -16.76
CA LYS A 136 12.10 -32.32 -16.66
C LYS A 136 11.75 -33.12 -15.40
N ALA A 137 12.72 -33.86 -14.85
CA ALA A 137 12.52 -34.66 -13.64
C ALA A 137 12.28 -33.76 -12.41
N ILE A 138 13.11 -32.73 -12.18
CA ILE A 138 12.89 -31.82 -11.06
C ILE A 138 11.65 -30.95 -11.27
N GLN A 139 11.34 -30.53 -12.51
CA GLN A 139 10.11 -29.79 -12.81
C GLN A 139 8.85 -30.58 -12.41
N ALA A 140 8.83 -31.89 -12.70
CA ALA A 140 7.74 -32.76 -12.28
C ALA A 140 7.66 -32.95 -10.76
N LEU A 141 8.80 -33.01 -10.06
CA LEU A 141 8.84 -33.06 -8.59
C LEU A 141 8.37 -31.76 -7.95
N ASN A 142 8.83 -30.62 -8.46
CA ASN A 142 8.43 -29.29 -8.02
C ASN A 142 6.92 -29.10 -8.14
N ALA A 143 6.32 -29.51 -9.26
CA ALA A 143 4.87 -29.46 -9.44
C ALA A 143 4.10 -30.29 -8.38
N ARG A 144 4.66 -31.43 -7.94
CA ARG A 144 4.04 -32.28 -6.90
C ARG A 144 4.08 -31.69 -5.49
N VAL A 145 4.97 -30.74 -5.23
CA VAL A 145 5.03 -29.99 -3.96
C VAL A 145 4.43 -28.59 -4.08
N GLY A 146 3.70 -28.30 -5.17
CA GLY A 146 2.90 -27.08 -5.33
C GLY A 146 3.56 -25.95 -6.12
N PHE A 147 4.77 -26.13 -6.67
CA PHE A 147 5.34 -25.10 -7.56
C PHE A 147 4.52 -24.95 -8.83
N ARG A 148 4.23 -23.69 -9.18
CA ARG A 148 3.60 -23.30 -10.44
C ARG A 148 4.65 -22.62 -11.34
N PRO A 149 4.84 -23.09 -12.59
CA PRO A 149 5.68 -22.40 -13.55
C PRO A 149 5.16 -20.98 -13.81
N VAL A 150 6.07 -20.01 -13.86
CA VAL A 150 5.78 -18.62 -14.22
C VAL A 150 6.20 -18.35 -15.66
N ARG A 151 7.50 -18.40 -15.96
CA ARG A 151 8.05 -18.24 -17.32
C ARG A 151 9.50 -18.72 -17.43
N PRO A 152 10.01 -18.98 -18.64
CA PRO A 152 11.44 -19.09 -18.87
C PRO A 152 12.18 -17.79 -18.54
N ILE A 153 13.37 -17.90 -17.97
CA ILE A 153 14.30 -16.80 -17.70
C ILE A 153 15.72 -17.19 -18.13
N ALA A 154 16.50 -16.19 -18.55
CA ALA A 154 17.91 -16.34 -18.83
C ALA A 154 18.71 -15.79 -17.65
N LEU A 155 19.53 -16.61 -17.03
CA LEU A 155 20.37 -16.24 -15.89
C LEU A 155 21.83 -16.36 -16.28
N SER A 156 22.60 -15.31 -16.05
CA SER A 156 24.05 -15.33 -16.22
C SER A 156 24.69 -16.09 -15.05
N GLU A 157 25.50 -17.08 -15.37
CA GLU A 157 26.27 -17.87 -14.41
C GLU A 157 27.65 -17.23 -14.16
N PRO A 158 28.33 -17.52 -13.04
CA PRO A 158 29.65 -16.96 -12.73
C PRO A 158 30.74 -17.24 -13.77
N ASP A 159 30.60 -18.31 -14.54
CA ASP A 159 31.51 -18.67 -15.64
C ASP A 159 31.21 -17.94 -16.96
N GLY A 160 30.21 -17.04 -16.97
CA GLY A 160 29.77 -16.27 -18.13
C GLY A 160 28.82 -17.03 -19.05
N SER A 161 28.45 -18.27 -18.74
CA SER A 161 27.42 -19.00 -19.46
C SER A 161 26.01 -18.50 -19.11
N ILE A 162 25.02 -18.81 -19.95
CA ILE A 162 23.62 -18.45 -19.72
C ILE A 162 22.83 -19.71 -19.45
N LYS A 163 22.30 -19.83 -18.23
CA LYS A 163 21.34 -20.86 -17.85
C LYS A 163 19.95 -20.45 -18.32
N GLN A 164 19.33 -21.30 -19.12
CA GLN A 164 17.92 -21.19 -19.48
C GLN A 164 17.10 -21.91 -18.39
N ALA A 165 16.53 -21.14 -17.47
CA ALA A 165 15.82 -21.65 -16.31
C ALA A 165 14.29 -21.48 -16.43
N LEU A 166 13.54 -22.32 -15.74
CA LEU A 166 12.08 -22.17 -15.59
C LEU A 166 11.78 -21.54 -14.23
N LEU A 167 11.53 -20.24 -14.20
CA LEU A 167 11.07 -19.57 -12.98
C LEU A 167 9.76 -20.20 -12.52
N SER A 168 9.74 -20.72 -11.30
CA SER A 168 8.57 -21.32 -10.69
C SER A 168 8.41 -20.83 -9.26
N VAL A 169 7.17 -20.61 -8.85
CA VAL A 169 6.83 -20.07 -7.52
C VAL A 169 5.90 -21.06 -6.82
N CYS A 170 6.17 -21.35 -5.56
CA CYS A 170 5.27 -22.09 -4.68
C CYS A 170 4.85 -21.20 -3.52
N THR A 171 3.56 -20.88 -3.43
CA THR A 171 3.03 -20.19 -2.26
C THR A 171 2.82 -21.16 -1.11
N ARG A 172 2.77 -20.65 0.12
CA ARG A 172 2.38 -21.43 1.30
C ARG A 172 1.12 -22.25 1.05
N ASN A 173 0.06 -21.62 0.55
CA ASN A 173 -1.21 -22.30 0.26
C ASN A 173 -1.07 -23.37 -0.83
N ASP A 174 -0.29 -23.11 -1.91
CA ASP A 174 -0.08 -24.11 -2.95
C ASP A 174 0.64 -25.35 -2.41
N PHE A 175 1.64 -25.17 -1.54
CA PHE A 175 2.33 -26.27 -0.87
C PHE A 175 1.38 -27.08 0.02
N GLU A 176 0.59 -26.41 0.88
CA GLU A 176 -0.33 -27.08 1.79
C GLU A 176 -1.42 -27.85 1.03
N GLN A 177 -1.96 -27.27 -0.05
CA GLN A 177 -2.95 -27.93 -0.91
C GLN A 177 -2.37 -29.13 -1.67
N ALA A 178 -1.17 -28.98 -2.24
CA ALA A 178 -0.54 -30.04 -3.02
C ALA A 178 -0.09 -31.23 -2.17
N THR A 179 0.36 -30.97 -0.93
CA THR A 179 0.99 -31.99 -0.08
C THR A 179 0.11 -32.47 1.09
N GLY A 180 -0.92 -31.71 1.47
CA GLY A 180 -1.75 -31.97 2.66
C GLY A 180 -1.04 -31.69 3.98
N HIS A 181 0.19 -31.18 3.97
CA HIS A 181 0.88 -30.74 5.18
C HIS A 181 0.46 -29.34 5.57
N SER A 182 -0.01 -29.15 6.79
CA SER A 182 -0.19 -27.81 7.37
C SER A 182 1.14 -27.27 7.89
N LEU A 183 1.45 -26.02 7.55
CA LEU A 183 2.64 -25.32 8.00
C LEU A 183 2.32 -24.55 9.29
N GLY A 184 3.11 -24.78 10.35
CA GLY A 184 2.87 -24.17 11.66
C GLY A 184 3.39 -22.73 11.81
N SER A 185 4.29 -22.28 10.94
CA SER A 185 4.87 -20.93 10.94
C SER A 185 4.10 -19.98 10.01
N SER A 186 3.92 -18.74 10.43
CA SER A 186 3.25 -17.67 9.67
C SER A 186 3.77 -16.32 10.15
N PHE A 187 3.56 -15.24 9.39
CA PHE A 187 3.79 -13.88 9.90
C PHE A 187 2.90 -13.59 11.12
N LEU A 188 1.80 -14.32 11.30
CA LEU A 188 0.99 -14.36 12.52
C LEU A 188 1.67 -15.25 13.58
N THR A 189 2.42 -14.64 14.50
CA THR A 189 2.94 -15.31 15.71
C THR A 189 2.45 -14.58 16.95
N PRO A 190 2.35 -15.26 18.11
CA PRO A 190 1.91 -14.61 19.35
C PRO A 190 2.65 -13.30 19.68
N PRO A 191 4.00 -13.22 19.57
CA PRO A 191 4.70 -11.96 19.87
C PRO A 191 4.37 -10.81 18.92
N ARG A 192 4.22 -11.07 17.61
CA ARG A 192 3.84 -10.02 16.63
C ARG A 192 2.38 -9.62 16.78
N TRP A 193 1.52 -10.58 17.11
CA TRP A 193 0.11 -10.33 17.39
C TRP A 193 -0.06 -9.47 18.64
N GLU A 194 0.69 -9.74 19.72
CA GLU A 194 0.69 -8.90 20.91
C GLU A 194 1.16 -7.48 20.59
N ALA A 195 2.28 -7.33 19.87
CA ALA A 195 2.79 -6.03 19.46
C ALA A 195 1.78 -5.26 18.57
N ALA A 196 1.09 -5.97 17.66
CA ALA A 196 0.02 -5.39 16.85
C ALA A 196 -1.16 -4.91 17.70
N ASN A 197 -1.61 -5.72 18.65
CA ASN A 197 -2.70 -5.36 19.56
C ASN A 197 -2.35 -4.13 20.39
N ARG A 198 -1.15 -4.09 20.95
CA ARG A 198 -0.67 -2.93 21.73
C ARG A 198 -0.61 -1.66 20.88
N HIS A 199 -0.07 -1.75 19.66
CA HIS A 199 -0.01 -0.60 18.74
C HIS A 199 -1.41 -0.08 18.37
N VAL A 200 -2.28 -0.97 17.89
CA VAL A 200 -3.63 -0.60 17.44
C VAL A 200 -4.49 -0.13 18.61
N LEU A 201 -4.36 -0.72 19.81
CA LEU A 201 -5.07 -0.25 20.99
C LEU A 201 -4.56 1.11 21.47
N ALA A 202 -3.25 1.37 21.44
CA ALA A 202 -2.71 2.68 21.77
C ALA A 202 -3.26 3.76 20.82
N LYS A 203 -3.29 3.47 19.51
CA LYS A 203 -3.93 4.32 18.50
C LYS A 203 -5.42 4.52 18.79
N ALA A 204 -6.14 3.44 19.09
CA ALA A 204 -7.57 3.49 19.41
C ALA A 204 -7.86 4.38 20.62
N LEU A 205 -7.10 4.22 21.70
CA LEU A 205 -7.20 5.11 22.86
C LEU A 205 -6.91 6.56 22.47
N GLY A 206 -5.82 6.81 21.74
CA GLY A 206 -5.45 8.16 21.32
C GLY A 206 -6.56 8.86 20.51
N GLU A 207 -7.02 8.20 19.45
CA GLU A 207 -7.99 8.78 18.52
C GLU A 207 -9.42 8.82 19.11
N PHE A 208 -9.84 7.82 19.90
CA PHE A 208 -11.15 7.86 20.54
C PHE A 208 -11.21 8.88 21.69
N CYS A 209 -10.10 9.15 22.39
CA CYS A 209 -10.04 10.25 23.36
C CYS A 209 -10.00 11.61 22.66
N HIS A 210 -9.30 11.72 21.53
CA HIS A 210 -9.31 12.91 20.68
C HIS A 210 -10.74 13.22 20.20
N GLU A 211 -11.46 12.22 19.68
CA GLU A 211 -12.86 12.33 19.22
C GLU A 211 -13.89 12.35 20.36
N ARG A 212 -13.44 12.37 21.63
CA ARG A 212 -14.29 12.43 22.83
C ARG A 212 -15.30 11.27 22.94
N LEU A 213 -14.96 10.11 22.38
CA LEU A 213 -15.69 8.84 22.57
C LEU A 213 -15.30 8.18 23.89
N LEU A 214 -14.05 8.38 24.32
CA LEU A 214 -13.54 7.98 25.62
C LEU A 214 -13.11 9.21 26.42
N ASP A 215 -13.31 9.13 27.74
CA ASP A 215 -12.89 10.15 28.70
C ASP A 215 -12.09 9.49 29.84
N PRO A 216 -10.78 9.26 29.64
CA PRO A 216 -9.94 8.59 30.62
C PRO A 216 -9.76 9.42 31.89
N VAL A 217 -9.83 8.77 33.05
CA VAL A 217 -9.54 9.43 34.34
C VAL A 217 -8.04 9.46 34.61
N GLU A 218 -7.55 10.52 35.24
CA GLU A 218 -6.14 10.59 35.68
C GLU A 218 -5.84 9.50 36.71
N TYR A 219 -4.71 8.82 36.51
CA TYR A 219 -4.25 7.67 37.30
C TYR A 219 -2.77 7.86 37.71
N GLY A 220 -2.43 9.10 38.10
CA GLY A 220 -1.07 9.54 38.41
C GLY A 220 -0.49 10.48 37.36
N GLU A 221 0.78 10.87 37.53
CA GLU A 221 1.43 11.81 36.61
C GLU A 221 1.52 11.23 35.20
N ARG A 222 0.83 11.88 34.25
CA ARG A 222 0.76 11.48 32.83
C ARG A 222 0.26 10.05 32.59
N ARG A 223 -0.42 9.47 33.58
CA ARG A 223 -1.06 8.15 33.49
C ARG A 223 -2.57 8.31 33.54
N TYR A 224 -3.26 7.49 32.78
CA TYR A 224 -4.69 7.56 32.56
C TYR A 224 -5.30 6.17 32.66
N CYS A 225 -6.59 6.10 32.96
CA CYS A 225 -7.33 4.86 33.11
C CYS A 225 -8.70 4.96 32.45
N VAL A 226 -9.07 3.90 31.73
CA VAL A 226 -10.45 3.65 31.29
C VAL A 226 -10.92 2.36 31.96
N GLN A 227 -12.10 2.39 32.59
CA GLN A 227 -12.62 1.27 33.35
C GLN A 227 -14.10 1.02 33.02
N LYS A 228 -14.48 -0.25 32.86
CA LYS A 228 -15.87 -0.69 32.63
C LYS A 228 -16.06 -2.14 33.09
N ASP A 229 -17.19 -2.44 33.74
CA ASP A 229 -17.63 -3.80 34.07
C ASP A 229 -16.58 -4.71 34.74
N GLY A 230 -15.73 -4.16 35.61
CA GLY A 230 -14.65 -4.91 36.27
C GLY A 230 -13.39 -5.10 35.42
N HIS A 231 -13.29 -4.43 34.28
CA HIS A 231 -12.09 -4.33 33.45
C HIS A 231 -11.51 -2.93 33.56
N ARG A 232 -10.18 -2.81 33.69
CA ARG A 232 -9.50 -1.52 33.65
C ARG A 232 -8.27 -1.58 32.75
N LEU A 233 -8.09 -0.54 31.95
CA LEU A 233 -6.95 -0.34 31.08
C LEU A 233 -6.23 0.93 31.50
N ILE A 234 -4.99 0.79 31.93
CA ILE A 234 -4.13 1.88 32.40
C ILE A 234 -3.03 2.12 31.38
N PHE A 235 -2.73 3.38 31.10
CA PHE A 235 -1.74 3.76 30.08
C PHE A 235 -1.12 5.12 30.37
N SER A 236 0.03 5.38 29.76
CA SER A 236 0.70 6.70 29.77
C SER A 236 0.44 7.41 28.45
N ALA A 237 0.25 8.73 28.50
CA ALA A 237 0.07 9.53 27.28
C ALA A 237 0.74 10.91 27.36
N GLY A 238 1.26 11.38 26.23
CA GLY A 238 1.56 12.79 25.99
C GLY A 238 0.31 13.53 25.51
N ARG A 239 0.11 14.76 26.01
CA ARG A 239 -1.00 15.64 25.62
C ARG A 239 -0.43 16.80 24.83
N TYR A 240 -0.96 17.00 23.63
CA TYR A 240 -0.53 18.00 22.66
C TYR A 240 -1.70 18.91 22.27
N GLN A 241 -1.45 19.93 21.45
CA GLN A 241 -2.50 20.78 20.88
C GLN A 241 -3.47 19.96 20.02
N LEU A 242 -4.62 20.55 19.66
CA LEU A 242 -5.70 19.86 18.93
C LEU A 242 -6.25 18.62 19.68
N ASN A 243 -6.22 18.64 21.02
CA ASN A 243 -6.64 17.53 21.86
C ASN A 243 -5.96 16.19 21.50
N HIS A 244 -4.72 16.22 21.01
CA HIS A 244 -4.02 14.99 20.64
C HIS A 244 -3.53 14.21 21.86
N TRP A 245 -3.68 12.89 21.79
CA TRP A 245 -3.28 11.94 22.81
C TRP A 245 -2.25 10.98 22.19
N LEU A 246 -0.98 11.20 22.50
CA LEU A 246 0.08 10.29 22.08
C LEU A 246 0.26 9.21 23.14
N VAL A 247 -0.43 8.08 22.97
CA VAL A 247 -0.42 6.96 23.91
C VAL A 247 0.80 6.07 23.66
N ALA A 248 1.55 5.76 24.73
CA ALA A 248 2.71 4.88 24.66
C ALA A 248 2.27 3.40 24.68
N ALA A 249 2.45 2.67 23.58
CA ALA A 249 1.94 1.30 23.42
C ALA A 249 2.53 0.29 24.44
N GLU A 250 3.78 0.48 24.84
CA GLU A 250 4.47 -0.31 25.86
C GLU A 250 3.95 -0.04 27.28
N SER A 251 3.24 1.07 27.50
CA SER A 251 2.68 1.44 28.80
C SER A 251 1.33 0.78 29.11
N LEU A 252 0.70 0.14 28.12
CA LEU A 252 -0.63 -0.47 28.26
C LEU A 252 -0.60 -1.62 29.27
N GLN A 253 -1.40 -1.47 30.33
CA GLN A 253 -1.63 -2.45 31.39
C GLN A 253 -3.13 -2.74 31.48
N TYR A 254 -3.52 -3.97 31.18
CA TYR A 254 -4.92 -4.40 31.22
C TYR A 254 -5.15 -5.32 32.41
N GLN A 255 -6.19 -5.04 33.19
CA GLN A 255 -6.48 -5.77 34.41
C GLN A 255 -7.97 -6.08 34.53
N GLN A 256 -8.27 -7.25 35.08
CA GLN A 256 -9.62 -7.74 35.34
C GLN A 256 -9.83 -7.95 36.84
N LEU A 257 -11.03 -7.61 37.32
CA LEU A 257 -11.44 -7.78 38.71
C LEU A 257 -11.96 -9.21 38.91
N VAL A 258 -11.24 -10.00 39.71
CA VAL A 258 -11.61 -11.37 40.08
C VAL A 258 -11.60 -11.47 41.60
N ASN A 259 -12.72 -11.86 42.21
CA ASN A 259 -12.86 -11.98 43.67
C ASN A 259 -12.38 -10.71 44.43
N ASP A 260 -12.87 -9.54 44.01
CA ASP A 260 -12.53 -8.21 44.58
C ASP A 260 -11.04 -7.83 44.51
N SER A 261 -10.25 -8.52 43.69
CA SER A 261 -8.82 -8.24 43.46
C SER A 261 -8.54 -8.05 41.97
N TRP A 262 -7.64 -7.12 41.65
CA TRP A 262 -7.24 -6.86 40.27
C TRP A 262 -6.12 -7.80 39.84
N HIS A 263 -6.29 -8.44 38.68
CA HIS A 263 -5.32 -9.35 38.08
C HIS A 263 -4.95 -8.86 36.69
N GLU A 264 -3.68 -8.98 36.31
CA GLU A 264 -3.21 -8.72 34.95
C GLU A 264 -3.92 -9.63 33.94
N ALA A 265 -4.24 -9.08 32.79
CA ALA A 265 -4.86 -9.74 31.66
C ALA A 265 -4.17 -9.31 30.36
N GLU A 266 -4.34 -10.11 29.31
CA GLU A 266 -3.70 -9.83 28.01
C GLU A 266 -4.33 -8.61 27.33
N VAL A 267 -3.49 -7.80 26.69
CA VAL A 267 -3.95 -6.64 25.92
C VAL A 267 -4.47 -7.13 24.57
N ASP A 268 -5.78 -7.02 24.37
CA ASP A 268 -6.46 -7.37 23.13
C ASP A 268 -7.42 -6.25 22.72
N VAL A 269 -7.21 -5.69 21.52
CA VAL A 269 -8.02 -4.57 21.02
C VAL A 269 -9.42 -5.02 20.61
N ILE A 270 -9.58 -6.27 20.12
CA ILE A 270 -10.88 -6.81 19.73
C ILE A 270 -11.75 -6.98 20.96
N ASP A 271 -11.20 -7.50 22.05
CA ASP A 271 -11.91 -7.61 23.33
C ASP A 271 -12.25 -6.23 23.90
N PHE A 272 -11.31 -5.27 23.83
CA PHE A 272 -11.57 -3.90 24.27
C PHE A 272 -12.74 -3.26 23.49
N ILE A 273 -12.72 -3.32 22.16
CA ILE A 273 -13.80 -2.76 21.32
C ILE A 273 -15.12 -3.48 21.59
N THR A 274 -15.09 -4.80 21.77
CA THR A 274 -16.28 -5.59 22.12
C THR A 274 -16.87 -5.17 23.46
N LEU A 275 -16.03 -4.85 24.45
CA LEU A 275 -16.48 -4.37 25.76
C LEU A 275 -17.04 -2.94 25.69
N PHE A 276 -16.40 -2.04 24.94
CA PHE A 276 -16.74 -0.59 24.89
C PHE A 276 -17.62 -0.19 23.70
N TYR A 277 -18.16 -1.12 22.91
CA TYR A 277 -18.82 -0.79 21.64
C TYR A 277 -19.96 0.23 21.76
N ARG A 278 -20.71 0.21 22.87
CA ARG A 278 -21.82 1.16 23.09
C ARG A 278 -21.32 2.58 23.36
N GLU A 279 -20.27 2.74 24.16
CA GLU A 279 -19.59 4.01 24.43
C GLU A 279 -18.92 4.55 23.16
N LEU A 280 -18.39 3.63 22.34
CA LEU A 280 -17.85 3.93 21.01
C LEU A 280 -18.94 4.18 19.96
N THR A 281 -20.22 4.21 20.35
CA THR A 281 -21.39 4.46 19.48
C THR A 281 -21.61 3.47 18.34
N LEU A 282 -20.98 2.29 18.41
CA LEU A 282 -21.25 1.17 17.50
C LEU A 282 -22.60 0.54 17.81
N SER A 283 -23.34 0.16 16.77
CA SER A 283 -24.52 -0.68 16.91
C SER A 283 -24.16 -2.17 16.95
N GLU A 284 -25.04 -3.00 17.52
CA GLU A 284 -24.88 -4.48 17.52
C GLU A 284 -24.79 -5.04 16.09
N ALA A 285 -25.38 -4.37 15.10
CA ALA A 285 -25.34 -4.77 13.69
C ALA A 285 -23.98 -4.46 13.01
N GLN A 286 -23.29 -3.41 13.46
CA GLN A 286 -22.01 -2.97 12.87
C GLN A 286 -20.80 -3.61 13.51
N LEU A 287 -20.91 -3.93 14.81
CA LEU A 287 -19.82 -4.48 15.60
C LEU A 287 -19.11 -5.67 14.90
N PRO A 288 -19.80 -6.72 14.41
CA PRO A 288 -19.11 -7.87 13.82
C PRO A 288 -18.21 -7.50 12.62
N VAL A 289 -18.72 -6.67 11.70
CA VAL A 289 -17.94 -6.24 10.52
C VAL A 289 -16.76 -5.36 10.94
N TYR A 290 -16.92 -4.52 11.96
CA TYR A 290 -15.84 -3.68 12.47
C TYR A 290 -14.74 -4.52 13.14
N LEU A 291 -15.10 -5.60 13.85
CA LEU A 291 -14.13 -6.56 14.40
C LEU A 291 -13.37 -7.32 13.29
N GLU A 292 -14.03 -7.61 12.17
CA GLU A 292 -13.34 -8.17 10.99
C GLU A 292 -12.34 -7.18 10.38
N GLU A 293 -12.72 -5.91 10.22
CA GLU A 293 -11.81 -4.86 9.73
C GLU A 293 -10.60 -4.67 10.66
N LEU A 294 -10.80 -4.75 11.98
CA LEU A 294 -9.72 -4.72 12.97
C LEU A 294 -8.81 -5.95 12.87
N SER A 295 -9.38 -7.14 12.74
CA SER A 295 -8.61 -8.39 12.57
C SER A 295 -7.73 -8.34 11.32
N SER A 296 -8.26 -7.79 10.23
CA SER A 296 -7.50 -7.56 9.00
C SER A 296 -6.40 -6.50 9.18
N THR A 297 -6.70 -5.42 9.90
CA THR A 297 -5.73 -4.36 10.26
C THR A 297 -4.56 -4.92 11.08
N LEU A 298 -4.84 -5.73 12.11
CA LEU A 298 -3.83 -6.42 12.93
C LEU A 298 -3.00 -7.39 12.10
N SER A 299 -3.63 -8.12 11.18
CA SER A 299 -2.94 -9.06 10.29
C SER A 299 -2.00 -8.32 9.33
N SER A 300 -2.44 -7.21 8.75
CA SER A 300 -1.60 -6.30 7.94
C SER A 300 -0.42 -5.78 8.75
N TYR A 301 -0.64 -5.39 10.00
CA TYR A 301 0.42 -4.92 10.89
C TYR A 301 1.44 -6.04 11.22
N CYS A 302 1.00 -7.27 11.47
CA CYS A 302 1.90 -8.42 11.65
C CYS A 302 2.75 -8.72 10.42
N TYR A 303 2.15 -8.62 9.22
CA TYR A 303 2.88 -8.73 7.96
C TYR A 303 3.96 -7.64 7.89
N LYS A 304 3.59 -6.38 8.05
CA LYS A 304 4.53 -5.25 7.98
C LYS A 304 5.67 -5.36 9.01
N GLN A 305 5.39 -5.80 10.24
CA GLN A 305 6.43 -6.10 11.23
C GLN A 305 7.42 -7.18 10.76
N ALA A 306 6.94 -8.24 10.11
CA ALA A 306 7.79 -9.31 9.61
C ALA A 306 8.65 -8.89 8.40
N HIS A 307 8.24 -7.83 7.69
CA HIS A 307 8.82 -7.39 6.42
C HIS A 307 9.41 -5.97 6.45
N ALA A 308 9.44 -5.30 7.61
CA ALA A 308 10.08 -4.01 7.79
C ALA A 308 11.61 -4.19 7.77
N THR A 309 12.20 -4.05 6.58
CA THR A 309 13.63 -4.31 6.34
C THR A 309 14.51 -3.06 6.32
N HIS A 310 13.90 -1.88 6.21
CA HIS A 310 14.61 -0.61 6.10
C HIS A 310 14.25 0.31 7.27
N THR A 311 15.25 0.97 7.82
CA THR A 311 15.08 2.10 8.72
C THR A 311 14.67 3.36 7.93
N SER A 312 14.08 4.33 8.62
CA SER A 312 13.77 5.65 8.08
C SER A 312 14.97 6.32 7.44
N ALA A 313 16.16 6.17 8.04
CA ALA A 313 17.42 6.69 7.52
C ALA A 313 17.85 6.00 6.21
N GLN A 314 17.63 4.70 6.07
CA GLN A 314 17.94 3.96 4.83
C GLN A 314 16.93 4.31 3.72
N LEU A 315 15.64 4.41 4.04
CA LEU A 315 14.64 4.86 3.06
C LEU A 315 14.94 6.27 2.56
N ALA A 316 15.35 7.18 3.45
CA ALA A 316 15.71 8.56 3.10
C ALA A 316 16.98 8.67 2.24
N GLN A 317 17.72 7.57 2.02
CA GLN A 317 18.83 7.54 1.05
C GLN A 317 18.35 7.41 -0.39
N PHE A 318 17.08 7.02 -0.61
CA PHE A 318 16.48 6.80 -1.93
C PHE A 318 17.33 5.87 -2.83
N PRO A 319 17.55 4.61 -2.42
CA PRO A 319 18.41 3.68 -3.16
C PRO A 319 17.83 3.35 -4.55
N GLY A 320 18.71 3.21 -5.54
CA GLY A 320 18.33 2.91 -6.92
C GLY A 320 17.85 4.13 -7.72
N SER A 321 17.08 3.87 -8.77
CA SER A 321 16.47 4.92 -9.60
C SER A 321 15.41 5.71 -8.83
N ALA A 322 14.99 6.86 -9.38
CA ALA A 322 13.90 7.65 -8.77
C ALA A 322 12.59 6.83 -8.66
N ALA A 323 12.27 6.02 -9.67
CA ALA A 323 11.10 5.14 -9.64
C ALA A 323 11.24 4.02 -8.60
N GLN A 324 12.39 3.33 -8.56
CA GLN A 324 12.64 2.24 -7.61
C GLN A 324 12.56 2.73 -6.15
N SER A 325 13.28 3.81 -5.83
CA SER A 325 13.25 4.38 -4.48
C SER A 325 11.88 4.91 -4.08
N PHE A 326 11.14 5.53 -5.00
CA PHE A 326 9.79 6.00 -4.76
C PHE A 326 8.83 4.86 -4.42
N GLN A 327 8.84 3.79 -5.22
CA GLN A 327 8.00 2.63 -5.00
C GLN A 327 8.42 1.81 -3.77
N LEU A 328 9.70 1.86 -3.40
CA LEU A 328 10.20 1.34 -2.12
C LEU A 328 9.61 2.12 -0.94
N VAL A 329 9.61 3.46 -0.98
CA VAL A 329 8.96 4.29 0.05
C VAL A 329 7.46 3.97 0.12
N GLU A 330 6.76 3.95 -1.01
CA GLU A 330 5.32 3.66 -1.09
C GLU A 330 4.94 2.33 -0.42
N SER A 331 5.67 1.25 -0.71
CA SER A 331 5.43 -0.08 -0.13
C SER A 331 5.98 -0.26 1.29
N SER A 332 6.70 0.72 1.83
CA SER A 332 7.27 0.66 3.20
C SER A 332 6.40 1.36 4.25
N MET A 333 5.31 2.01 3.83
CA MET A 333 4.42 2.70 4.75
C MET A 333 3.72 1.72 5.70
N THR A 334 3.84 1.96 7.00
CA THR A 334 3.38 1.05 8.05
C THR A 334 2.06 1.43 8.68
N GLU A 335 1.73 2.71 8.75
CA GLU A 335 0.58 3.16 9.54
C GLU A 335 -0.74 3.06 8.78
N GLY A 336 -0.79 3.51 7.53
CA GLY A 336 -2.04 3.76 6.80
C GLY A 336 -2.60 5.15 7.14
N HIS A 337 -3.92 5.34 7.10
CA HIS A 337 -4.51 6.62 7.52
C HIS A 337 -4.28 6.84 9.03
N PRO A 338 -3.80 8.03 9.46
CA PRO A 338 -3.38 8.24 10.85
C PRO A 338 -4.56 8.32 11.83
N CYS A 339 -5.73 8.84 11.41
CA CYS A 339 -6.91 8.90 12.30
C CYS A 339 -7.70 7.59 12.42
N PHE A 340 -8.08 6.95 11.30
CA PHE A 340 -8.88 5.72 11.35
C PHE A 340 -8.14 4.59 12.07
N VAL A 341 -8.78 3.99 13.07
CA VAL A 341 -8.25 2.84 13.80
C VAL A 341 -8.31 1.60 12.92
N ALA A 342 -9.49 1.27 12.38
CA ALA A 342 -9.69 0.18 11.44
C ALA A 342 -9.39 0.66 10.00
N ASN A 343 -8.13 1.00 9.73
CA ASN A 343 -7.70 1.62 8.47
C ASN A 343 -7.33 0.62 7.37
N ASN A 344 -7.08 -0.64 7.75
CA ASN A 344 -6.48 -1.65 6.90
C ASN A 344 -7.40 -2.88 6.74
N GLY A 345 -8.71 -2.66 6.58
CA GLY A 345 -9.74 -3.70 6.50
C GLY A 345 -9.67 -4.58 5.24
N ARG A 346 -9.69 -3.99 4.04
CA ARG A 346 -9.68 -4.70 2.73
C ARG A 346 -10.61 -5.91 2.65
N MET A 347 -11.83 -5.77 3.18
CA MET A 347 -12.78 -6.88 3.23
C MET A 347 -13.11 -7.36 1.81
N GLY A 348 -13.00 -8.68 1.62
CA GLY A 348 -13.11 -9.34 0.32
C GLY A 348 -11.79 -9.88 -0.22
N VAL A 349 -10.65 -9.46 0.33
CA VAL A 349 -9.31 -9.96 -0.06
C VAL A 349 -8.93 -11.17 0.80
N GLY A 350 -8.79 -12.34 0.18
CA GLY A 350 -8.28 -13.54 0.87
C GLY A 350 -6.76 -13.51 1.05
N ARG A 351 -6.18 -14.47 1.80
CA ARG A 351 -4.73 -14.50 2.09
C ARG A 351 -3.85 -14.51 0.83
N SER A 352 -4.20 -15.32 -0.17
CA SER A 352 -3.45 -15.37 -1.43
C SER A 352 -3.51 -14.06 -2.20
N ASP A 353 -4.66 -13.39 -2.17
CA ASP A 353 -4.89 -12.11 -2.85
C ASP A 353 -4.20 -10.97 -2.11
N TYR A 354 -4.14 -11.03 -0.78
CA TYR A 354 -3.41 -10.06 0.04
C TYR A 354 -1.96 -9.98 -0.40
N LEU A 355 -1.28 -11.13 -0.55
CA LEU A 355 0.12 -11.18 -0.97
C LEU A 355 0.34 -10.65 -2.41
N ARG A 356 -0.70 -10.62 -3.25
CA ARG A 356 -0.61 -10.16 -4.64
C ARG A 356 -0.96 -8.69 -4.80
N TYR A 357 -1.93 -8.19 -4.00
CA TYR A 357 -2.60 -6.92 -4.28
C TYR A 357 -2.48 -5.90 -3.14
N ALA A 358 -2.06 -6.30 -1.94
CA ALA A 358 -1.87 -5.37 -0.84
C ALA A 358 -0.61 -4.52 -1.06
N PRO A 359 -0.68 -3.17 -0.97
CA PRO A 359 0.43 -2.29 -1.31
C PRO A 359 1.69 -2.51 -0.46
N GLU A 360 1.52 -2.90 0.81
CA GLU A 360 2.63 -3.16 1.73
C GLU A 360 3.50 -4.38 1.35
N THR A 361 3.04 -5.20 0.39
CA THR A 361 3.81 -6.33 -0.13
C THR A 361 4.87 -5.89 -1.13
N GLY A 362 4.68 -4.72 -1.78
CA GLY A 362 5.49 -4.28 -2.92
C GLY A 362 5.37 -5.21 -4.13
N SER A 363 4.39 -6.11 -4.15
CA SER A 363 4.24 -7.09 -5.22
C SER A 363 3.93 -6.42 -6.54
N ALA A 364 4.68 -6.84 -7.56
CA ALA A 364 4.32 -6.54 -8.93
C ALA A 364 3.17 -7.45 -9.40
N LEU A 365 2.25 -6.87 -10.15
CA LEU A 365 1.10 -7.53 -10.72
C LEU A 365 0.85 -7.07 -12.15
N LYS A 366 0.22 -7.91 -12.95
CA LYS A 366 -0.21 -7.57 -14.31
C LYS A 366 -1.69 -7.20 -14.28
N LEU A 367 -2.06 -6.10 -14.90
CA LEU A 367 -3.46 -5.72 -15.04
C LEU A 367 -4.14 -6.60 -16.10
N GLY A 368 -5.46 -6.72 -16.03
CA GLY A 368 -6.25 -7.36 -17.07
C GLY A 368 -6.67 -6.38 -18.14
N TRP A 369 -6.87 -6.85 -19.38
CA TRP A 369 -7.49 -6.08 -20.45
C TRP A 369 -8.82 -6.71 -20.84
N VAL A 370 -9.82 -5.85 -21.06
CA VAL A 370 -11.11 -6.23 -21.64
C VAL A 370 -11.43 -5.38 -22.86
N ALA A 371 -12.07 -5.99 -23.86
CA ALA A 371 -12.79 -5.26 -24.89
C ALA A 371 -14.24 -5.04 -24.42
N ALA A 372 -14.64 -3.78 -24.33
CA ALA A 372 -15.95 -3.36 -23.90
C ALA A 372 -16.71 -2.72 -25.06
N HIS A 373 -17.91 -3.22 -25.35
CA HIS A 373 -18.72 -2.73 -26.45
C HIS A 373 -19.16 -1.28 -26.20
N THR A 374 -19.08 -0.42 -27.21
CA THR A 374 -19.36 1.03 -27.14
C THR A 374 -20.80 1.38 -26.78
N SER A 375 -21.75 0.45 -26.95
CA SER A 375 -23.11 0.60 -26.41
C SER A 375 -23.21 0.57 -24.87
N ARG A 376 -22.10 0.25 -24.19
CA ARG A 376 -21.98 0.13 -22.74
C ARG A 376 -20.83 0.98 -22.20
N ALA A 377 -19.75 1.10 -22.96
CA ALA A 377 -18.53 1.77 -22.54
C ALA A 377 -18.33 3.10 -23.26
N GLN A 378 -17.83 4.09 -22.52
CA GLN A 378 -17.51 5.41 -23.03
C GLN A 378 -16.08 5.77 -22.62
N PHE A 379 -15.31 6.31 -23.58
CA PHE A 379 -13.99 6.87 -23.36
C PHE A 379 -14.09 8.40 -23.39
N ASP A 380 -13.45 9.06 -22.42
CA ASP A 380 -13.35 10.51 -22.33
C ASP A 380 -11.89 10.87 -22.01
N ALA A 381 -11.40 11.99 -22.53
CA ALA A 381 -10.02 12.46 -22.35
C ALA A 381 -9.94 13.98 -22.44
N ILE A 382 -8.77 14.53 -22.09
CA ILE A 382 -8.44 15.94 -22.32
C ILE A 382 -8.31 16.24 -23.82
N ASP A 383 -8.46 17.51 -24.20
CA ASP A 383 -8.53 17.93 -25.61
C ASP A 383 -7.30 17.55 -26.45
N THR A 384 -6.14 17.39 -25.82
CA THR A 384 -4.88 17.07 -26.50
C THR A 384 -4.63 15.57 -26.68
N LEU A 385 -5.58 14.71 -26.29
CA LEU A 385 -5.41 13.26 -26.28
C LEU A 385 -6.63 12.56 -26.86
N ASP A 386 -6.40 11.70 -27.86
CA ASP A 386 -7.41 10.77 -28.35
C ASP A 386 -7.12 9.34 -27.89
N TYR A 387 -8.10 8.46 -28.10
CA TYR A 387 -8.07 7.07 -27.65
C TYR A 387 -6.91 6.26 -28.27
N GLU A 388 -6.63 6.43 -29.57
CA GLU A 388 -5.56 5.67 -30.22
C GLU A 388 -4.17 6.17 -29.81
N THR A 389 -4.01 7.48 -29.62
CA THR A 389 -2.79 8.08 -29.08
C THR A 389 -2.53 7.62 -27.66
N LEU A 390 -3.57 7.55 -26.81
CA LEU A 390 -3.43 6.96 -25.48
C LEU A 390 -2.91 5.52 -25.59
N LEU A 391 -3.58 4.65 -26.35
CA LEU A 391 -3.15 3.26 -26.43
C LEU A 391 -1.74 3.10 -27.03
N ALA A 392 -1.37 3.89 -28.04
CA ALA A 392 -0.03 3.87 -28.62
C ALA A 392 1.08 4.29 -27.63
N THR A 393 0.74 5.05 -26.58
CA THR A 393 1.69 5.43 -25.52
C THR A 393 1.68 4.48 -24.33
N GLN A 394 0.59 3.74 -24.12
CA GLN A 394 0.41 2.84 -22.97
C GLN A 394 0.63 1.36 -23.28
N LEU A 395 0.66 0.98 -24.57
CA LEU A 395 0.85 -0.39 -25.03
C LEU A 395 2.02 -0.47 -26.01
N ASP A 396 2.83 -1.50 -25.86
CA ASP A 396 3.79 -1.86 -26.91
C ASP A 396 3.05 -2.35 -28.16
N PRO A 397 3.60 -2.15 -29.37
CA PRO A 397 2.96 -2.60 -30.60
C PRO A 397 2.60 -4.09 -30.61
N GLU A 398 3.46 -4.94 -30.03
CA GLU A 398 3.23 -6.38 -29.92
C GLU A 398 2.08 -6.71 -28.96
N GLU A 399 1.94 -5.96 -27.85
CA GLU A 399 0.81 -6.13 -26.94
C GLU A 399 -0.49 -5.70 -27.63
N ARG A 400 -0.47 -4.57 -28.37
CA ARG A 400 -1.64 -4.12 -29.13
C ARG A 400 -2.07 -5.14 -30.17
N GLU A 401 -1.15 -5.69 -30.95
CA GLU A 401 -1.44 -6.72 -31.95
C GLU A 401 -2.07 -7.97 -31.30
N TYR A 402 -1.52 -8.43 -30.18
CA TYR A 402 -2.08 -9.57 -29.43
C TYR A 402 -3.52 -9.33 -28.94
N LEU A 403 -3.82 -8.13 -28.44
CA LEU A 403 -5.16 -7.76 -27.99
C LEU A 403 -6.15 -7.73 -29.17
N ASP A 404 -5.73 -7.15 -30.31
CA ASP A 404 -6.51 -7.08 -31.54
C ASP A 404 -6.82 -8.50 -32.08
N GLU A 405 -5.82 -9.37 -32.19
CA GLU A 405 -6.01 -10.77 -32.62
C GLU A 405 -6.94 -11.56 -31.68
N THR A 406 -6.81 -11.33 -30.37
CA THR A 406 -7.65 -12.00 -29.37
C THR A 406 -9.10 -11.55 -29.48
N LEU A 407 -9.34 -10.26 -29.73
CA LEU A 407 -10.67 -9.72 -29.99
C LEU A 407 -11.27 -10.30 -31.28
N ASP A 408 -10.53 -10.28 -32.38
CA ASP A 408 -10.95 -10.83 -33.67
C ASP A 408 -11.36 -12.29 -33.55
N SER A 409 -10.53 -13.09 -32.88
CA SER A 409 -10.82 -14.51 -32.59
C SER A 409 -12.08 -14.67 -31.74
N ALA A 410 -12.27 -13.82 -30.73
CA ALA A 410 -13.44 -13.86 -29.85
C ALA A 410 -14.75 -13.45 -30.55
N LEU A 411 -14.67 -12.68 -31.64
CA LEU A 411 -15.81 -12.20 -32.44
C LEU A 411 -16.07 -13.04 -33.71
N PHE A 412 -15.15 -13.94 -34.09
CA PHE A 412 -15.28 -14.78 -35.28
C PHE A 412 -16.63 -15.50 -35.33
N GLY A 413 -17.37 -15.32 -36.43
CA GLY A 413 -18.67 -15.95 -36.66
C GLY A 413 -19.85 -15.38 -35.87
N THR A 414 -19.66 -14.32 -35.08
CA THR A 414 -20.74 -13.69 -34.28
C THR A 414 -21.53 -12.61 -35.05
N GLY A 415 -20.93 -12.03 -36.10
CA GLY A 415 -21.50 -10.89 -36.83
C GLY A 415 -21.25 -9.52 -36.18
N LEU A 416 -20.53 -9.46 -35.06
CA LEU A 416 -20.10 -8.24 -34.39
C LEU A 416 -18.75 -7.75 -34.96
N SER A 417 -18.52 -6.44 -34.94
CA SER A 417 -17.29 -5.81 -35.46
C SER A 417 -16.33 -5.44 -34.32
N PRO A 418 -15.01 -5.66 -34.47
CA PRO A 418 -14.00 -5.15 -33.52
C PRO A 418 -14.07 -3.63 -33.32
N SER A 419 -14.46 -2.88 -34.36
CA SER A 419 -14.62 -1.42 -34.31
C SER A 419 -15.70 -0.94 -33.32
N ASP A 420 -16.57 -1.84 -32.87
CA ASP A 420 -17.64 -1.53 -31.92
C ASP A 420 -17.17 -1.63 -30.46
N TYR A 421 -15.87 -1.84 -30.22
CA TYR A 421 -15.28 -2.06 -28.91
C TYR A 421 -14.17 -1.07 -28.58
N ILE A 422 -13.99 -0.81 -27.28
CA ILE A 422 -12.84 -0.12 -26.71
C ILE A 422 -12.16 -0.99 -25.66
N TYR A 423 -10.85 -0.82 -25.51
CA TYR A 423 -10.00 -1.49 -24.54
C TYR A 423 -9.99 -0.75 -23.23
N MET A 424 -10.03 -1.53 -22.17
CA MET A 424 -10.13 -1.02 -20.82
C MET A 424 -9.33 -1.91 -19.88
N PRO A 425 -8.47 -1.33 -19.02
CA PRO A 425 -7.75 -2.09 -18.02
C PRO A 425 -8.68 -2.42 -16.84
N VAL A 426 -8.48 -3.58 -16.25
CA VAL A 426 -9.30 -4.13 -15.17
C VAL A 426 -8.40 -4.76 -14.13
N HIS A 427 -8.67 -4.51 -12.85
CA HIS A 427 -7.98 -5.21 -11.77
C HIS A 427 -8.25 -6.72 -11.87
N PRO A 428 -7.23 -7.61 -11.82
CA PRO A 428 -7.42 -9.06 -11.86
C PRO A 428 -8.43 -9.60 -10.83
N TRP A 429 -8.27 -9.22 -9.55
CA TRP A 429 -9.24 -9.51 -8.50
C TRP A 429 -10.68 -9.11 -8.86
N GLN A 430 -10.89 -7.94 -9.47
CA GLN A 430 -12.22 -7.46 -9.86
C GLN A 430 -12.80 -8.33 -10.98
N TRP A 431 -11.97 -8.75 -11.94
CA TRP A 431 -12.40 -9.69 -12.97
C TRP A 431 -12.82 -11.04 -12.35
N GLU A 432 -11.93 -11.64 -11.57
CA GLU A 432 -12.10 -12.98 -10.99
C GLU A 432 -13.27 -13.05 -10.02
N ASN A 433 -13.39 -12.08 -9.11
CA ASN A 433 -14.32 -12.15 -7.97
C ASN A 433 -15.64 -11.41 -8.18
N ARG A 434 -15.73 -10.58 -9.24
CA ARG A 434 -16.91 -9.74 -9.47
C ARG A 434 -17.41 -9.84 -10.90
N LEU A 435 -16.64 -9.42 -11.90
CA LEU A 435 -17.15 -9.25 -13.27
C LEU A 435 -17.47 -10.58 -13.94
N SER A 436 -16.61 -11.59 -13.78
CA SER A 436 -16.78 -12.93 -14.39
C SER A 436 -18.10 -13.62 -13.99
N ILE A 437 -18.67 -13.26 -12.84
CA ILE A 437 -19.93 -13.79 -12.31
C ILE A 437 -21.07 -12.78 -12.49
N THR A 438 -20.88 -11.56 -11.97
CA THR A 438 -21.93 -10.55 -11.87
C THR A 438 -22.31 -9.98 -13.24
N PHE A 439 -21.33 -9.89 -14.16
CA PHE A 439 -21.52 -9.36 -15.51
C PHE A 439 -21.61 -10.51 -16.54
N ALA A 440 -21.91 -11.74 -16.09
CA ALA A 440 -21.96 -12.94 -16.95
C ALA A 440 -22.91 -12.79 -18.14
N ASN A 441 -24.02 -12.07 -18.00
CA ASN A 441 -24.89 -11.77 -19.15
C ASN A 441 -24.18 -10.94 -20.22
N ASP A 442 -23.42 -9.92 -19.81
CA ASP A 442 -22.72 -9.03 -20.72
C ASP A 442 -21.53 -9.75 -21.36
N ILE A 443 -20.87 -10.64 -20.62
CA ILE A 443 -19.82 -11.53 -21.15
C ILE A 443 -20.39 -12.52 -22.17
N ALA A 444 -21.47 -13.23 -21.82
CA ALA A 444 -22.09 -14.23 -22.69
C ALA A 444 -22.63 -13.63 -24.00
N ARG A 445 -23.06 -12.36 -23.95
CA ARG A 445 -23.52 -11.58 -25.11
C ARG A 445 -22.41 -10.80 -25.81
N LYS A 446 -21.15 -11.02 -25.43
CA LYS A 446 -19.98 -10.34 -26.02
C LYS A 446 -20.02 -8.82 -25.88
N HIS A 447 -20.76 -8.26 -24.92
CA HIS A 447 -20.66 -6.84 -24.57
C HIS A 447 -19.39 -6.53 -23.76
N LEU A 448 -18.80 -7.55 -23.15
CA LEU A 448 -17.54 -7.48 -22.43
C LEU A 448 -16.74 -8.76 -22.72
N ILE A 449 -15.51 -8.62 -23.20
CA ILE A 449 -14.68 -9.75 -23.62
C ILE A 449 -13.33 -9.63 -22.89
N TRP A 450 -12.91 -10.69 -22.21
CA TRP A 450 -11.57 -10.76 -21.62
C TRP A 450 -10.53 -11.00 -22.71
N LEU A 451 -9.48 -10.18 -22.73
CA LEU A 451 -8.41 -10.26 -23.73
C LEU A 451 -7.12 -10.84 -23.17
N GLY A 452 -6.90 -10.76 -21.86
CA GLY A 452 -5.68 -11.28 -21.24
C GLY A 452 -5.10 -10.34 -20.19
N TYR A 453 -3.86 -10.60 -19.82
CA TYR A 453 -3.09 -9.78 -18.90
C TYR A 453 -2.12 -8.87 -19.66
N SER A 454 -1.77 -7.74 -19.05
CA SER A 454 -0.78 -6.80 -19.58
C SER A 454 0.61 -7.44 -19.69
N GLN A 455 1.44 -6.94 -20.62
CA GLN A 455 2.85 -7.29 -20.62
C GLN A 455 3.57 -6.59 -19.48
N ASP A 456 3.26 -5.32 -19.27
CA ASP A 456 3.78 -4.51 -18.17
C ASP A 456 3.35 -5.03 -16.79
N GLU A 457 4.23 -4.81 -15.84
CA GLU A 457 4.04 -5.10 -14.43
C GLU A 457 3.87 -3.80 -13.65
N TYR A 458 2.98 -3.84 -12.66
CA TYR A 458 2.55 -2.67 -11.91
C TYR A 458 2.66 -2.93 -10.40
N GLN A 459 2.89 -1.88 -9.63
CA GLN A 459 2.79 -1.92 -8.17
C GLN A 459 1.52 -1.21 -7.69
N ALA A 460 0.76 -1.87 -6.81
CA ALA A 460 -0.35 -1.24 -6.11
C ALA A 460 0.16 -0.09 -5.20
N GLN A 461 -0.42 1.09 -5.34
CA GLN A 461 -0.17 2.23 -4.45
C GLN A 461 -1.02 2.12 -3.17
N GLN A 462 -0.84 2.99 -2.18
CA GLN A 462 -1.56 2.95 -0.89
C GLN A 462 -3.10 2.89 -1.03
N SER A 463 -3.68 3.46 -2.10
CA SER A 463 -5.12 3.33 -2.44
C SER A 463 -5.57 1.91 -2.79
N ILE A 464 -4.65 0.96 -2.94
CA ILE A 464 -4.81 -0.44 -3.39
C ILE A 464 -5.13 -0.54 -4.89
N ARG A 465 -6.01 0.32 -5.40
CA ARG A 465 -6.60 0.23 -6.75
C ARG A 465 -5.98 1.15 -7.80
N THR A 466 -4.92 1.87 -7.44
CA THR A 466 -4.10 2.69 -8.34
C THR A 466 -2.76 2.02 -8.52
N PHE A 467 -2.27 1.97 -9.74
CA PHE A 467 -1.16 1.13 -10.16
C PHE A 467 -0.08 1.96 -10.84
N PHE A 468 1.13 1.95 -10.27
CA PHE A 468 2.31 2.54 -10.88
C PHE A 468 2.98 1.53 -11.80
N ASN A 469 3.36 1.92 -13.01
CA ASN A 469 4.00 1.03 -13.97
C ASN A 469 5.48 0.83 -13.60
N LEU A 470 5.87 -0.40 -13.29
CA LEU A 470 7.26 -0.75 -12.94
C LEU A 470 8.11 -1.00 -14.19
N SER A 471 7.49 -1.53 -15.26
CA SER A 471 8.16 -1.86 -16.52
C SER A 471 8.59 -0.61 -17.27
N ASP A 472 7.71 0.40 -17.36
CA ASP A 472 8.01 1.73 -17.87
C ASP A 472 7.45 2.79 -16.92
N PRO A 473 8.28 3.30 -15.99
CA PRO A 473 7.88 4.31 -15.01
C PRO A 473 7.38 5.64 -15.59
N THR A 474 7.60 5.89 -16.90
CA THR A 474 7.12 7.11 -17.55
C THR A 474 5.67 7.00 -18.03
N ARG A 475 5.14 5.77 -18.16
CA ARG A 475 3.72 5.52 -18.48
C ARG A 475 2.81 5.97 -17.35
N HIS A 476 1.55 6.19 -17.68
CA HIS A 476 0.57 6.68 -16.74
C HIS A 476 0.30 5.66 -15.62
N TYR A 477 -0.06 6.17 -14.43
CA TYR A 477 -0.75 5.33 -13.47
C TYR A 477 -2.07 4.86 -14.08
N VAL A 478 -2.48 3.65 -13.72
CA VAL A 478 -3.83 3.15 -14.00
C VAL A 478 -4.59 3.03 -12.69
N LYS A 479 -5.75 3.67 -12.57
CA LYS A 479 -6.68 3.48 -11.44
C LYS A 479 -7.88 2.70 -11.93
N THR A 480 -8.26 1.66 -11.19
CA THR A 480 -9.34 0.73 -11.60
C THR A 480 -10.41 0.62 -10.52
N ALA A 481 -11.60 0.15 -10.90
CA ALA A 481 -12.59 -0.28 -9.92
C ALA A 481 -12.14 -1.57 -9.19
N MET A 482 -12.26 -1.61 -7.87
CA MET A 482 -12.04 -2.81 -7.05
C MET A 482 -13.07 -2.86 -5.92
N SER A 483 -14.04 -3.77 -6.00
CA SER A 483 -15.18 -3.84 -5.07
C SER A 483 -14.85 -4.53 -3.74
N ILE A 484 -13.84 -3.98 -3.05
CA ILE A 484 -13.47 -4.29 -1.67
C ILE A 484 -13.92 -3.16 -0.75
N LEU A 485 -14.18 -3.47 0.53
CA LEU A 485 -14.51 -2.49 1.55
C LEU A 485 -13.25 -2.15 2.35
N ASN A 486 -12.93 -0.86 2.47
CA ASN A 486 -11.82 -0.40 3.30
C ASN A 486 -12.15 0.98 3.87
N MET A 487 -11.99 1.17 5.19
CA MET A 487 -12.29 2.44 5.88
C MET A 487 -13.72 2.92 5.65
N GLY A 488 -14.70 2.02 5.68
CA GLY A 488 -16.11 2.40 5.47
C GLY A 488 -16.50 2.75 4.02
N PHE A 489 -15.60 2.59 3.05
CA PHE A 489 -15.88 2.84 1.63
C PHE A 489 -15.67 1.61 0.76
N MET A 490 -16.66 1.32 -0.08
CA MET A 490 -16.47 0.43 -1.23
C MET A 490 -15.54 1.11 -2.24
N ARG A 491 -14.42 0.46 -2.59
CA ARG A 491 -13.40 1.00 -3.51
C ARG A 491 -13.78 0.88 -5.00
N GLY A 492 -15.04 1.14 -5.33
CA GLY A 492 -15.56 1.20 -6.71
C GLY A 492 -15.29 2.53 -7.40
N LEU A 493 -15.28 2.55 -8.73
CA LEU A 493 -15.04 3.75 -9.55
C LEU A 493 -16.29 4.05 -10.40
N SER A 494 -16.81 5.27 -10.30
CA SER A 494 -18.11 5.64 -10.90
C SER A 494 -17.99 5.96 -12.39
N ALA A 495 -18.68 5.20 -13.24
CA ALA A 495 -18.71 5.46 -14.68
C ALA A 495 -19.26 6.87 -15.01
N GLU A 496 -20.23 7.36 -14.23
CA GLU A 496 -20.77 8.72 -14.39
C GLU A 496 -19.75 9.81 -14.04
N TYR A 497 -18.87 9.56 -13.06
CA TYR A 497 -17.83 10.53 -12.70
C TYR A 497 -16.70 10.52 -13.72
N MET A 498 -16.32 9.33 -14.22
CA MET A 498 -15.27 9.16 -15.21
C MET A 498 -15.51 9.99 -16.46
N LYS A 499 -16.77 10.10 -16.89
CA LYS A 499 -17.15 10.91 -18.05
C LYS A 499 -16.59 12.33 -18.02
N VAL A 500 -16.63 12.97 -16.85
CA VAL A 500 -16.24 14.39 -16.71
C VAL A 500 -14.90 14.57 -15.99
N THR A 501 -14.27 13.48 -15.54
CA THR A 501 -12.99 13.52 -14.83
C THR A 501 -11.89 14.19 -15.65
N PRO A 502 -11.65 13.85 -16.93
CA PRO A 502 -10.63 14.53 -17.73
C PRO A 502 -10.91 16.02 -17.92
N ALA A 503 -12.17 16.41 -18.17
CA ALA A 503 -12.56 17.82 -18.31
C ALA A 503 -12.28 18.63 -17.03
N ILE A 504 -12.56 18.05 -15.84
CA ILE A 504 -12.22 18.66 -14.55
C ILE A 504 -10.71 18.88 -14.44
N ASN A 505 -9.92 17.88 -14.81
CA ASN A 505 -8.46 17.93 -14.72
C ASN A 505 -7.85 18.90 -15.73
N GLN A 506 -8.45 19.05 -16.92
CA GLN A 506 -8.05 20.05 -17.89
C GLN A 506 -8.31 21.47 -17.36
N TRP A 507 -9.54 21.74 -16.90
CA TRP A 507 -9.89 23.03 -16.31
C TRP A 507 -8.96 23.41 -15.14
N LEU A 508 -8.67 22.45 -14.27
CA LEU A 508 -7.80 22.67 -13.13
C LEU A 508 -6.33 22.89 -13.55
N GLY A 509 -5.86 22.17 -14.58
CA GLY A 509 -4.54 22.41 -15.17
C GLY A 509 -4.42 23.82 -15.75
N GLU A 510 -5.41 24.26 -16.52
CA GLU A 510 -5.47 25.61 -17.07
C GLU A 510 -5.52 26.68 -15.96
N LEU A 511 -6.22 26.42 -14.85
CA LEU A 511 -6.23 27.31 -13.69
C LEU A 511 -4.82 27.45 -13.09
N PHE A 512 -4.12 26.33 -12.87
CA PHE A 512 -2.78 26.32 -12.28
C PHE A 512 -1.74 26.99 -13.19
N ASP A 513 -1.84 26.78 -14.51
CA ASP A 513 -0.91 27.35 -15.48
C ASP A 513 -1.09 28.86 -15.67
N ASN A 514 -2.33 29.36 -15.56
CA ASN A 514 -2.65 30.78 -15.81
C ASN A 514 -2.68 31.65 -14.55
N ASP A 515 -2.82 31.07 -13.36
CA ASP A 515 -2.79 31.83 -12.11
C ASP A 515 -1.36 32.30 -11.79
N PRO A 516 -1.12 33.62 -11.55
CA PRO A 516 0.23 34.15 -11.32
C PRO A 516 0.94 33.60 -10.07
N VAL A 517 0.19 33.14 -9.06
CA VAL A 517 0.72 32.56 -7.82
C VAL A 517 0.99 31.07 -8.04
N LEU A 518 0.01 30.30 -8.50
CA LEU A 518 0.13 28.85 -8.67
C LEU A 518 1.16 28.46 -9.73
N SER A 519 1.23 29.19 -10.85
CA SER A 519 2.18 28.91 -11.95
C SER A 519 3.66 29.02 -11.54
N THR A 520 3.95 29.74 -10.45
CA THR A 520 5.31 29.91 -9.91
C THR A 520 5.52 29.23 -8.56
N ALA A 521 4.45 28.82 -7.88
CA ALA A 521 4.49 28.14 -6.61
C ALA A 521 5.15 26.74 -6.75
N PRO A 522 5.75 26.21 -5.66
CA PRO A 522 6.29 24.86 -5.64
C PRO A 522 5.18 23.80 -5.49
N VAL A 523 4.19 23.85 -6.38
CA VAL A 523 3.07 22.90 -6.49
C VAL A 523 2.85 22.51 -7.96
N ALA A 524 2.34 21.32 -8.21
CA ALA A 524 1.81 20.93 -9.51
C ALA A 524 0.73 19.85 -9.35
N LEU A 525 0.06 19.52 -10.44
CA LEU A 525 -1.00 18.50 -10.50
C LEU A 525 -0.49 17.26 -11.22
N LEU A 526 -0.98 16.09 -10.79
CA LEU A 526 -0.93 14.86 -11.60
C LEU A 526 -2.32 14.60 -12.16
N ARG A 527 -2.52 14.97 -13.43
CA ARG A 527 -3.84 15.00 -14.05
C ARG A 527 -4.33 13.62 -14.42
N GLU A 528 -5.61 13.39 -14.25
CA GLU A 528 -6.35 12.22 -14.74
C GLU A 528 -6.81 12.50 -16.17
N ILE A 529 -5.92 12.25 -17.13
CA ILE A 529 -6.03 12.78 -18.50
C ILE A 529 -6.98 11.98 -19.41
N ALA A 530 -7.33 10.76 -19.00
CA ALA A 530 -8.25 9.90 -19.74
C ALA A 530 -8.99 8.96 -18.78
N ALA A 531 -10.22 8.59 -19.14
CA ALA A 531 -11.03 7.64 -18.38
C ALA A 531 -11.95 6.81 -19.27
N VAL A 532 -12.28 5.61 -18.81
CA VAL A 532 -13.30 4.74 -19.40
C VAL A 532 -14.31 4.35 -18.33
N GLY A 533 -15.59 4.57 -18.60
CA GLY A 533 -16.70 4.12 -17.78
C GLY A 533 -17.52 3.05 -18.48
N TYR A 534 -17.87 1.96 -17.77
CA TYR A 534 -18.79 0.94 -18.27
C TYR A 534 -20.13 1.00 -17.54
N ARG A 535 -21.21 1.08 -18.30
CA ARG A 535 -22.58 1.17 -17.78
C ARG A 535 -23.32 -0.13 -18.03
N ASN A 536 -23.80 -0.78 -16.98
CA ASN A 536 -24.65 -1.97 -17.06
C ASN A 536 -26.12 -1.56 -16.90
N PRO A 537 -26.96 -1.61 -17.96
CA PRO A 537 -28.34 -1.10 -17.88
C PRO A 537 -29.23 -1.86 -16.92
N GLN A 538 -28.97 -3.14 -16.66
CA GLN A 538 -29.75 -3.91 -15.69
C GLN A 538 -29.54 -3.36 -14.28
N PHE A 539 -28.30 -3.09 -13.90
CA PHE A 539 -28.01 -2.43 -12.62
C PHE A 539 -28.49 -0.99 -12.60
N GLU A 540 -28.39 -0.25 -13.70
CA GLU A 540 -28.94 1.11 -13.74
C GLU A 540 -30.46 1.14 -13.58
N ALA A 541 -31.18 0.23 -14.23
CA ALA A 541 -32.62 0.13 -14.06
C ALA A 541 -33.02 -0.26 -12.63
N ALA A 542 -32.19 -1.05 -11.94
CA ALA A 542 -32.49 -1.62 -10.63
C ALA A 542 -32.02 -0.77 -9.43
N THR A 543 -31.16 0.24 -9.64
CA THR A 543 -30.50 0.97 -8.55
C THR A 543 -30.54 2.48 -8.73
N ASN A 544 -30.20 3.24 -7.68
CA ASN A 544 -29.96 4.69 -7.78
C ASN A 544 -28.53 4.99 -8.27
N LYS A 545 -28.20 6.26 -8.52
CA LYS A 545 -26.88 6.68 -9.05
C LYS A 545 -25.71 6.44 -8.09
N THR A 546 -25.96 6.33 -6.78
CA THR A 546 -24.90 6.18 -5.77
C THR A 546 -24.57 4.73 -5.45
N ALA A 547 -25.40 3.79 -5.91
CA ALA A 547 -25.27 2.37 -5.63
C ALA A 547 -23.91 1.78 -6.07
N PRO A 548 -23.27 0.94 -5.25
CA PRO A 548 -21.95 0.37 -5.54
C PRO A 548 -21.94 -0.51 -6.80
N GLN A 549 -23.08 -1.10 -7.19
CA GLN A 549 -23.20 -1.92 -8.40
C GLN A 549 -22.93 -1.12 -9.69
N ARG A 550 -23.17 0.20 -9.66
CA ARG A 550 -22.86 1.11 -10.77
C ARG A 550 -21.39 1.55 -10.82
N LYS A 551 -20.56 1.07 -9.88
CA LYS A 551 -19.16 1.46 -9.70
C LYS A 551 -18.19 0.27 -9.84
N MET A 552 -18.66 -0.83 -10.43
CA MET A 552 -17.91 -2.08 -10.51
C MET A 552 -16.94 -2.15 -11.70
N LEU A 553 -17.08 -1.29 -12.71
CA LEU A 553 -16.23 -1.30 -13.90
C LEU A 553 -16.04 0.12 -14.44
N ALA A 554 -14.90 0.70 -14.09
CA ALA A 554 -14.37 1.94 -14.64
C ALA A 554 -12.84 1.92 -14.48
N ALA A 555 -12.14 2.70 -15.30
CA ALA A 555 -10.70 2.90 -15.20
C ALA A 555 -10.33 4.33 -15.61
N LEU A 556 -9.20 4.84 -15.12
CA LEU A 556 -8.61 6.09 -15.57
C LEU A 556 -7.09 6.00 -15.65
N TRP A 557 -6.51 6.88 -16.47
CA TRP A 557 -5.07 7.07 -16.58
C TRP A 557 -4.69 8.41 -15.96
N ARG A 558 -3.68 8.40 -15.10
CA ARG A 558 -3.13 9.58 -14.45
C ARG A 558 -1.67 9.75 -14.81
N GLU A 559 -1.25 11.00 -15.05
CA GLU A 559 0.14 11.34 -15.34
C GLU A 559 1.12 10.74 -14.31
N SER A 560 2.26 10.24 -14.81
CA SER A 560 3.35 9.79 -13.94
C SER A 560 4.23 11.00 -13.57
N PRO A 561 4.67 11.11 -12.31
CA PRO A 561 5.59 12.16 -11.89
C PRO A 561 7.01 11.99 -12.44
N ILE A 562 7.36 10.80 -12.97
CA ILE A 562 8.75 10.47 -13.33
C ILE A 562 9.29 11.37 -14.43
N SER A 563 8.49 11.71 -15.43
CA SER A 563 8.90 12.61 -16.52
C SER A 563 9.09 14.06 -16.08
N MET A 564 8.60 14.43 -14.89
CA MET A 564 8.69 15.79 -14.34
C MET A 564 9.97 16.03 -13.54
N LEU A 565 10.73 14.96 -13.23
CA LEU A 565 11.89 15.01 -12.35
C LEU A 565 13.16 15.48 -13.07
N LYS A 566 13.99 16.21 -12.33
CA LYS A 566 15.41 16.41 -12.66
C LYS A 566 16.26 15.27 -12.10
N SER A 567 17.50 15.11 -12.60
CA SER A 567 18.44 14.03 -12.25
C SER A 567 18.55 13.72 -10.74
N GLU A 568 18.64 14.77 -9.91
CA GLU A 568 18.86 14.63 -8.47
C GLU A 568 17.58 14.59 -7.64
N GLU A 569 16.42 14.79 -8.27
CA GLU A 569 15.14 14.83 -7.59
C GLU A 569 14.61 13.42 -7.33
N LYS A 570 14.00 13.24 -6.15
CA LYS A 570 13.40 11.99 -5.67
C LYS A 570 11.94 12.23 -5.33
N LEU A 571 11.17 11.15 -5.22
CA LEU A 571 9.75 11.20 -4.88
C LEU A 571 9.49 10.43 -3.58
N ALA A 572 8.56 10.95 -2.79
CA ALA A 572 7.99 10.24 -1.64
C ALA A 572 6.52 10.66 -1.46
N THR A 573 5.66 9.71 -1.13
CA THR A 573 4.31 10.02 -0.61
C THR A 573 4.41 10.91 0.62
N MET A 574 3.53 11.90 0.77
CA MET A 574 3.53 12.78 1.95
C MET A 574 3.21 12.01 3.24
N ALA A 575 2.48 10.89 3.14
CA ALA A 575 2.25 9.96 4.24
C ALA A 575 3.57 9.49 4.90
N SER A 576 4.68 9.49 4.16
CA SER A 576 5.99 9.13 4.70
C SER A 576 6.48 10.11 5.77
N LEU A 577 6.01 11.36 5.82
CA LEU A 577 6.38 12.28 6.90
C LEU A 577 5.86 11.82 8.28
N LEU A 578 4.81 10.99 8.30
CA LEU A 578 4.27 10.40 9.53
C LEU A 578 4.80 8.98 9.80
N HIS A 579 5.67 8.47 8.93
CA HIS A 579 6.22 7.12 9.09
C HIS A 579 7.26 7.07 10.21
N VAL A 580 7.08 6.09 11.09
CA VAL A 580 8.04 5.69 12.12
C VAL A 580 8.49 4.26 11.81
N ASP A 581 9.80 4.06 11.76
CA ASP A 581 10.38 2.74 11.51
C ASP A 581 10.31 1.81 12.72
N PHE A 582 10.70 0.55 12.53
CA PHE A 582 10.72 -0.46 13.59
C PHE A 582 11.71 -0.14 14.73
N SER A 583 12.59 0.84 14.57
CA SER A 583 13.53 1.33 15.58
C SER A 583 13.04 2.61 16.28
N GLY A 584 11.83 3.08 15.97
CA GLY A 584 11.23 4.27 16.57
C GLY A 584 11.69 5.60 15.97
N ASN A 585 12.38 5.61 14.82
CA ASN A 585 12.86 6.85 14.20
C ASN A 585 11.93 7.31 13.08
N SER A 586 11.63 8.61 13.00
CA SER A 586 10.78 9.15 11.95
C SER A 586 11.50 9.34 10.62
N PHE A 587 10.76 9.15 9.53
CA PHE A 587 11.25 9.46 8.18
C PHE A 587 11.33 10.98 7.95
N ALA A 588 10.43 11.78 8.52
CA ALA A 588 10.57 13.25 8.52
C ALA A 588 11.90 13.69 9.15
N GLY A 589 12.26 13.14 10.31
CA GLY A 589 13.54 13.40 10.96
C GLY A 589 14.74 12.96 10.11
N ALA A 590 14.63 11.83 9.42
CA ALA A 590 15.66 11.39 8.48
C ALA A 590 15.83 12.34 7.29
N LEU A 591 14.74 12.88 6.72
CA LEU A 591 14.80 13.89 5.66
C LEU A 591 15.41 15.20 6.14
N ILE A 592 15.00 15.69 7.32
CA ILE A 592 15.55 16.91 7.93
C ILE A 592 17.06 16.77 8.12
N ARG A 593 17.52 15.67 8.74
CA ARG A 593 18.96 15.41 8.92
C ARG A 593 19.71 15.33 7.60
N ARG A 594 19.13 14.67 6.59
CA ARG A 594 19.74 14.56 5.26
C ARG A 594 19.86 15.91 4.56
N SER A 595 18.87 16.79 4.75
CA SER A 595 18.84 18.12 4.14
C SER A 595 19.95 19.05 4.63
N GLY A 596 20.48 18.81 5.83
CA GLY A 596 21.42 19.72 6.49
C GLY A 596 20.82 21.07 6.89
N LEU A 597 19.50 21.26 6.72
CA LEU A 597 18.79 22.47 7.15
C LEU A 597 18.44 22.40 8.64
N ALA A 598 18.23 23.57 9.24
CA ALA A 598 17.55 23.64 10.52
C ALA A 598 16.11 23.11 10.37
N PRO A 599 15.55 22.41 11.37
CA PRO A 599 14.18 21.87 11.30
C PRO A 599 13.12 22.93 10.95
N ALA A 600 13.25 24.15 11.47
CA ALA A 600 12.36 25.28 11.15
C ALA A 600 12.42 25.71 9.68
N ASP A 601 13.62 25.75 9.09
CA ASP A 601 13.82 26.08 7.67
C ASP A 601 13.25 24.98 6.77
N TRP A 602 13.46 23.71 7.15
CA TRP A 602 12.89 22.58 6.43
C TRP A 602 11.37 22.62 6.44
N LEU A 603 10.76 22.87 7.61
CA LEU A 603 9.31 23.01 7.75
C LEU A 603 8.77 24.15 6.89
N THR A 604 9.46 25.30 6.87
CA THR A 604 9.08 26.44 6.01
C THR A 604 9.02 26.04 4.54
N ARG A 605 10.03 25.32 4.03
CA ARG A 605 10.04 24.82 2.63
C ARG A 605 8.90 23.86 2.34
N TYR A 606 8.58 22.98 3.29
CA TYR A 606 7.44 22.08 3.17
C TYR A 606 6.11 22.86 3.12
N LEU A 607 5.90 23.82 4.02
CA LEU A 607 4.67 24.63 4.07
C LEU A 607 4.48 25.49 2.81
N ASP A 608 5.56 26.04 2.25
CA ASP A 608 5.53 26.81 1.00
C ASP A 608 5.10 25.97 -0.20
N ALA A 609 5.45 24.68 -0.20
CA ALA A 609 5.04 23.75 -1.25
C ALA A 609 3.62 23.21 -1.01
N TYR A 610 3.25 22.97 0.25
CA TYR A 610 2.02 22.25 0.59
C TYR A 610 0.89 23.17 1.08
N LEU A 611 1.05 23.83 2.22
CA LEU A 611 -0.04 24.56 2.88
C LEU A 611 -0.39 25.86 2.13
N VAL A 612 0.62 26.65 1.76
CA VAL A 612 0.42 27.97 1.15
C VAL A 612 -0.38 27.89 -0.16
N PRO A 613 -0.09 26.98 -1.10
CA PRO A 613 -0.87 26.85 -2.32
C PRO A 613 -2.32 26.40 -2.08
N LEU A 614 -2.58 25.56 -1.07
CA LEU A 614 -3.95 25.15 -0.70
C LEU A 614 -4.76 26.33 -0.17
N VAL A 615 -4.15 27.15 0.70
CA VAL A 615 -4.78 28.37 1.22
C VAL A 615 -4.98 29.41 0.12
N HIS A 616 -4.07 29.48 -0.85
CA HIS A 616 -4.26 30.30 -2.03
C HIS A 616 -5.48 29.84 -2.86
N CYS A 617 -5.59 28.54 -3.14
CA CYS A 617 -6.74 27.97 -3.85
C CYS A 617 -8.07 28.30 -3.16
N LEU A 618 -8.10 28.25 -1.82
CA LEU A 618 -9.26 28.67 -1.04
C LEU A 618 -9.54 30.17 -1.16
N ALA A 619 -8.58 31.03 -0.85
CA ALA A 619 -8.78 32.48 -0.81
C ALA A 619 -9.09 33.08 -2.19
N ALA A 620 -8.49 32.55 -3.26
CA ALA A 620 -8.68 33.04 -4.61
C ALA A 620 -9.91 32.40 -5.30
N TYR A 621 -10.19 31.11 -5.05
CA TYR A 621 -11.10 30.32 -5.88
C TYR A 621 -12.17 29.52 -5.10
N ASP A 622 -12.18 29.56 -3.76
CA ASP A 622 -12.95 28.59 -2.93
C ASP A 622 -12.74 27.14 -3.36
N LEU A 623 -11.54 26.85 -3.87
CA LEU A 623 -11.15 25.55 -4.37
C LEU A 623 -10.52 24.74 -3.25
N VAL A 624 -11.11 23.58 -2.98
CA VAL A 624 -10.61 22.59 -2.03
C VAL A 624 -10.20 21.30 -2.74
N PHE A 625 -9.30 20.58 -2.07
CA PHE A 625 -8.82 19.25 -2.42
C PHE A 625 -9.07 18.32 -1.23
N MET A 626 -8.69 17.06 -1.37
CA MET A 626 -8.52 16.13 -0.24
C MET A 626 -7.01 15.93 0.02
N PRO A 627 -6.32 16.87 0.70
CA PRO A 627 -4.86 16.97 0.71
C PRO A 627 -4.16 16.02 1.70
N HIS A 628 -4.77 14.88 2.05
CA HIS A 628 -4.18 13.96 3.03
C HIS A 628 -2.89 13.29 2.51
N GLY A 629 -2.13 12.66 3.41
CA GLY A 629 -0.80 12.08 3.15
C GLY A 629 -0.68 11.27 1.87
N GLU A 630 -1.67 10.43 1.55
CA GLU A 630 -1.66 9.63 0.33
C GLU A 630 -1.84 10.45 -0.97
N ASN A 631 -2.60 11.56 -0.96
CA ASN A 631 -2.95 12.34 -2.15
C ASN A 631 -1.93 13.41 -2.54
N VAL A 632 -0.81 13.44 -1.83
CA VAL A 632 0.27 14.39 -2.05
C VAL A 632 1.57 13.61 -2.23
N ILE A 633 2.30 13.91 -3.30
CA ILE A 633 3.64 13.37 -3.54
C ILE A 633 4.63 14.52 -3.42
N MET A 634 5.67 14.35 -2.61
CA MET A 634 6.75 15.32 -2.47
C MET A 634 7.83 15.06 -3.51
N VAL A 635 8.27 16.11 -4.19
CA VAL A 635 9.53 16.15 -4.94
C VAL A 635 10.62 16.64 -4.00
N LEU A 636 11.64 15.82 -3.81
CA LEU A 636 12.70 16.00 -2.82
C LEU A 636 14.06 16.15 -3.50
N GLU A 637 14.90 17.06 -3.00
CA GLU A 637 16.29 17.20 -3.42
C GLU A 637 17.16 17.20 -2.16
N ASN A 638 18.03 16.21 -2.02
CA ASN A 638 18.86 16.02 -0.81
C ASN A 638 18.07 16.03 0.52
N GLY A 639 16.80 15.61 0.51
CA GLY A 639 15.93 15.60 1.69
C GLY A 639 15.13 16.89 1.91
N VAL A 640 15.35 17.95 1.12
CA VAL A 640 14.54 19.18 1.13
C VAL A 640 13.30 18.99 0.27
N VAL A 641 12.13 19.45 0.74
CA VAL A 641 10.91 19.55 -0.09
C VAL A 641 11.06 20.68 -1.10
N LYS A 642 11.08 20.34 -2.38
CA LYS A 642 11.21 21.29 -3.50
C LYS A 642 9.88 21.68 -4.09
N LYS A 643 8.96 20.72 -4.14
CA LYS A 643 7.63 20.85 -4.71
C LYS A 643 6.73 19.75 -4.17
N VAL A 644 5.42 19.97 -4.16
CA VAL A 644 4.44 18.89 -4.00
C VAL A 644 3.60 18.71 -5.26
N LEU A 645 3.13 17.49 -5.49
CA LEU A 645 2.26 17.10 -6.58
C LEU A 645 0.93 16.63 -5.99
N LEU A 646 -0.18 17.25 -6.39
CA LEU A 646 -1.53 16.88 -5.95
C LEU A 646 -2.13 15.86 -6.93
N LYS A 647 -2.79 14.83 -6.39
CA LYS A 647 -3.48 13.78 -7.17
C LYS A 647 -4.86 13.47 -6.61
N ASP A 648 -5.58 12.59 -7.30
CA ASP A 648 -6.99 12.22 -7.00
C ASP A 648 -7.89 13.46 -7.08
N LEU A 649 -7.97 14.03 -8.28
CA LEU A 649 -8.54 15.36 -8.51
C LEU A 649 -10.02 15.28 -8.87
N GLY A 650 -10.37 14.50 -9.89
CA GLY A 650 -11.73 14.47 -10.44
C GLY A 650 -12.78 13.99 -9.42
N GLU A 651 -12.44 13.08 -8.51
CA GLU A 651 -13.38 12.61 -7.49
C GLU A 651 -13.46 13.52 -6.26
N GLU A 652 -12.41 14.29 -5.95
CA GLU A 652 -12.24 14.90 -4.62
C GLU A 652 -12.22 16.45 -4.61
N ILE A 653 -11.94 17.13 -5.72
CA ILE A 653 -11.97 18.59 -5.71
C ILE A 653 -13.39 19.13 -5.53
N ALA A 654 -13.50 20.29 -4.89
CA ALA A 654 -14.75 21.03 -4.87
C ALA A 654 -14.54 22.54 -4.94
N ILE A 655 -15.56 23.23 -5.46
CA ILE A 655 -15.67 24.69 -5.48
C ILE A 655 -16.84 25.08 -4.60
N LEU A 656 -16.56 25.81 -3.52
CA LEU A 656 -17.51 26.01 -2.43
C LEU A 656 -18.44 27.22 -2.59
N SER A 657 -18.28 27.98 -3.68
CA SER A 657 -19.08 29.17 -3.95
C SER A 657 -19.34 29.41 -5.45
N ASP A 658 -20.12 30.46 -5.72
CA ASP A 658 -20.38 30.94 -7.07
C ASP A 658 -19.32 31.93 -7.60
N ARG A 659 -18.22 32.19 -6.86
CA ARG A 659 -17.18 33.15 -7.26
C ARG A 659 -16.42 32.75 -8.53
N VAL A 660 -16.28 31.45 -8.76
CA VAL A 660 -15.60 30.89 -9.94
C VAL A 660 -16.64 30.54 -10.99
N GLU A 661 -16.48 30.97 -12.23
CA GLU A 661 -17.33 30.47 -13.31
C GLU A 661 -16.88 29.07 -13.73
N LEU A 662 -17.81 28.10 -13.75
CA LEU A 662 -17.53 26.73 -14.13
C LEU A 662 -18.24 26.38 -15.45
N PRO A 663 -17.56 25.71 -16.38
CA PRO A 663 -18.20 25.07 -17.53
C PRO A 663 -19.34 24.14 -17.09
N GLU A 664 -20.40 24.07 -17.91
CA GLU A 664 -21.59 23.27 -17.60
C GLU A 664 -21.26 21.79 -17.35
N GLU A 665 -20.31 21.25 -18.08
CA GLU A 665 -19.90 19.86 -17.98
C GLU A 665 -19.30 19.50 -16.62
N ILE A 666 -18.55 20.43 -16.00
CA ILE A 666 -17.86 20.19 -14.73
C ILE A 666 -18.60 20.75 -13.52
N ARG A 667 -19.81 21.31 -13.71
CA ARG A 667 -20.59 21.97 -12.65
C ARG A 667 -20.80 21.12 -11.41
N ARG A 668 -20.70 19.79 -11.52
CA ARG A 668 -20.77 18.86 -10.37
C ARG A 668 -19.73 19.09 -9.28
N VAL A 669 -18.60 19.75 -9.58
CA VAL A 669 -17.59 20.09 -8.57
C VAL A 669 -18.03 21.25 -7.69
N ARG A 670 -19.09 21.98 -8.08
CA ARG A 670 -19.72 22.97 -7.20
C ARG A 670 -20.47 22.25 -6.10
N THR A 671 -19.97 22.36 -4.88
CA THR A 671 -20.63 21.89 -3.68
C THR A 671 -20.80 23.07 -2.72
N GLY A 672 -21.75 23.00 -1.79
CA GLY A 672 -21.76 23.94 -0.66
C GLY A 672 -20.82 23.43 0.43
N GLY A 673 -20.48 24.27 1.39
CA GLY A 673 -19.68 23.86 2.54
C GLY A 673 -18.97 25.04 3.19
N ASP A 674 -18.33 24.78 4.33
CA ASP A 674 -17.46 25.74 4.99
C ASP A 674 -16.01 25.55 4.48
N PRO A 675 -15.44 26.52 3.74
CA PRO A 675 -14.12 26.38 3.13
C PRO A 675 -12.99 26.19 4.13
N VAL A 676 -13.10 26.74 5.33
CA VAL A 676 -11.98 26.66 6.29
C VAL A 676 -11.81 25.26 6.87
N LEU A 677 -12.88 24.44 6.86
CA LEU A 677 -12.83 23.07 7.37
C LEU A 677 -11.86 22.17 6.59
N SER A 678 -11.61 22.42 5.31
CA SER A 678 -10.60 21.63 4.57
C SER A 678 -9.17 21.89 5.06
N VAL A 679 -8.90 23.07 5.66
CA VAL A 679 -7.61 23.33 6.32
C VAL A 679 -7.63 22.78 7.74
N PHE A 680 -8.67 23.09 8.51
CA PHE A 680 -8.74 22.69 9.92
C PHE A 680 -8.84 21.17 10.10
N THR A 681 -9.68 20.49 9.32
CA THR A 681 -9.87 19.04 9.43
C THR A 681 -8.80 18.30 8.64
N ASP A 682 -8.65 18.54 7.33
CA ASP A 682 -7.82 17.66 6.49
C ASP A 682 -6.32 17.93 6.63
N VAL A 683 -5.93 19.16 6.98
CA VAL A 683 -4.52 19.55 7.16
C VAL A 683 -4.11 19.60 8.62
N PHE A 684 -4.79 20.41 9.44
CA PHE A 684 -4.37 20.61 10.83
C PHE A 684 -4.65 19.36 11.66
N ASP A 685 -5.91 18.92 11.70
CA ASP A 685 -6.34 17.85 12.58
C ASP A 685 -5.99 16.44 12.05
N SER A 686 -6.01 16.25 10.72
CA SER A 686 -5.75 14.92 10.13
C SER A 686 -4.30 14.69 9.70
N PHE A 687 -3.43 15.71 9.78
CA PHE A 687 -2.01 15.57 9.40
C PHE A 687 -1.04 16.27 10.36
N PHE A 688 -1.12 17.59 10.55
CA PHE A 688 -0.18 18.31 11.43
C PHE A 688 -0.30 17.91 12.90
N ARG A 689 -1.49 17.51 13.35
CA ARG A 689 -1.72 16.93 14.67
C ARG A 689 -0.81 15.73 14.96
N PHE A 690 -0.36 15.02 13.94
CA PHE A 690 0.57 13.91 14.06
C PHE A 690 2.02 14.34 13.80
N LEU A 691 2.26 15.19 12.81
CA LEU A 691 3.61 15.64 12.45
C LEU A 691 4.26 16.48 13.56
N ALA A 692 3.53 17.40 14.18
CA ALA A 692 4.10 18.29 15.19
C ALA A 692 4.56 17.54 16.46
N PRO A 693 3.74 16.66 17.08
CA PRO A 693 4.20 15.82 18.19
C PRO A 693 5.34 14.86 17.80
N LEU A 694 5.35 14.36 16.56
CA LEU A 694 6.42 13.48 16.09
C LEU A 694 7.78 14.20 16.06
N LEU A 695 7.82 15.44 15.55
CA LEU A 695 9.04 16.25 15.55
C LEU A 695 9.46 16.70 16.95
N ASP A 696 8.50 16.97 17.84
CA ASP A 696 8.77 17.36 19.24
C ASP A 696 9.36 16.19 20.04
N THR A 697 8.77 14.99 19.92
CA THR A 697 9.24 13.79 20.62
C THR A 697 10.62 13.33 20.17
N GLU A 698 10.99 13.55 18.91
CA GLU A 698 12.35 13.29 18.40
C GLU A 698 13.34 14.41 18.77
N GLY A 699 12.89 15.49 19.42
CA GLY A 699 13.71 16.62 19.83
C GLY A 699 14.19 17.48 18.66
N LEU A 700 13.47 17.45 17.52
CA LEU A 700 13.83 18.19 16.31
C LEU A 700 13.19 19.57 16.27
N LEU A 701 11.91 19.68 16.61
CA LEU A 701 11.19 20.96 16.58
C LEU A 701 10.07 20.94 17.62
N ALA A 702 10.08 21.90 18.53
CA ALA A 702 9.06 21.98 19.57
C ALA A 702 7.67 22.26 18.98
N GLU A 703 6.62 21.67 19.55
CA GLU A 703 5.25 21.85 19.04
C GLU A 703 4.84 23.34 18.94
N GLY A 704 5.18 24.15 19.94
CA GLY A 704 4.89 25.59 19.92
C GLY A 704 5.60 26.33 18.78
N GLU A 705 6.84 25.94 18.46
CA GLU A 705 7.60 26.50 17.35
C GLU A 705 7.03 26.06 16.00
N PHE A 706 6.61 24.79 15.86
CA PHE A 706 5.92 24.29 14.66
C PHE A 706 4.72 25.17 14.30
N TRP A 707 3.81 25.40 15.25
CA TRP A 707 2.61 26.21 15.01
C TRP A 707 2.92 27.68 14.82
N THR A 708 4.01 28.18 15.41
CA THR A 708 4.50 29.55 15.14
C THR A 708 4.89 29.71 13.68
N ILE A 709 5.67 28.78 13.14
CA ILE A 709 6.08 28.79 11.73
C ILE A 709 4.86 28.68 10.81
N VAL A 710 3.87 27.83 11.14
CA VAL A 710 2.61 27.74 10.38
C VAL A 710 1.90 29.10 10.34
N ALA A 711 1.74 29.76 11.49
CA ALA A 711 1.10 31.08 11.56
C ALA A 711 1.85 32.14 10.75
N GLU A 712 3.19 32.18 10.87
CA GLU A 712 4.05 33.12 10.15
C GLU A 712 3.92 32.95 8.64
N ARG A 713 3.96 31.71 8.12
CA ARG A 713 3.81 31.45 6.68
C ARG A 713 2.45 31.88 6.14
N LEU A 714 1.37 31.65 6.88
CA LEU A 714 0.02 32.06 6.49
C LEU A 714 -0.12 33.60 6.47
N LEU A 715 0.41 34.30 7.46
CA LEU A 715 0.40 35.77 7.52
C LEU A 715 1.30 36.40 6.45
N GLU A 716 2.42 35.74 6.12
CA GLU A 716 3.29 36.18 5.03
C GLU A 716 2.59 36.04 3.68
N TYR A 717 1.90 34.93 3.41
CA TYR A 717 1.04 34.77 2.22
C TYR A 717 0.03 35.92 2.11
N ARG A 718 -0.71 36.19 3.21
CA ARG A 718 -1.67 37.30 3.26
C ARG A 718 -1.02 38.65 2.94
N THR A 719 0.20 38.89 3.41
CA THR A 719 0.94 40.13 3.19
C THR A 719 1.45 40.26 1.74
N GLN A 720 1.92 39.16 1.15
CA GLN A 720 2.44 39.11 -0.22
C GLN A 720 1.34 39.22 -1.28
N HIS A 721 0.11 38.81 -0.96
CA HIS A 721 -1.02 38.82 -1.89
C HIS A 721 -2.19 39.69 -1.39
N PRO A 722 -2.01 41.03 -1.30
CA PRO A 722 -3.02 41.94 -0.74
C PRO A 722 -4.36 41.91 -1.49
N GLN A 723 -4.37 41.51 -2.76
CA GLN A 723 -5.59 41.34 -3.55
C GLN A 723 -6.51 40.23 -3.03
N PHE A 724 -5.97 39.25 -2.30
CA PHE A 724 -6.74 38.15 -1.69
C PHE A 724 -6.86 38.29 -0.16
N ALA A 725 -6.33 39.36 0.44
CA ALA A 725 -6.27 39.51 1.89
C ALA A 725 -7.64 39.53 2.56
N GLN A 726 -8.65 40.18 1.95
CA GLN A 726 -10.00 40.17 2.50
C GLN A 726 -10.60 38.77 2.50
N HIS A 727 -10.51 38.03 1.39
CA HIS A 727 -11.01 36.66 1.33
C HIS A 727 -10.26 35.75 2.29
N PHE A 728 -8.94 35.92 2.42
CA PHE A 728 -8.14 35.21 3.42
C PHE A 728 -8.64 35.48 4.85
N ASP A 729 -8.94 36.74 5.18
CA ASP A 729 -9.48 37.11 6.50
C ASP A 729 -10.87 36.49 6.72
N ASP A 730 -11.71 36.49 5.67
CA ASP A 730 -13.05 35.90 5.69
C ASP A 730 -13.03 34.37 5.88
N LEU A 731 -11.93 33.68 5.54
CA LEU A 731 -11.75 32.25 5.88
C LEU A 731 -11.71 32.03 7.39
N GLY A 732 -11.31 33.01 8.19
CA GLY A 732 -11.27 32.88 9.65
C GLY A 732 -10.22 31.88 10.15
N LEU A 733 -9.08 31.70 9.47
CA LEU A 733 -8.02 30.77 9.87
C LEU A 733 -7.48 31.00 11.31
N PHE A 734 -7.67 32.19 11.88
CA PHE A 734 -7.20 32.58 13.22
C PHE A 734 -8.33 32.72 14.26
N ILE A 735 -9.51 32.13 14.02
CA ILE A 735 -10.57 32.06 15.04
C ILE A 735 -10.11 31.27 16.28
N PRO A 736 -10.64 31.57 17.50
CA PRO A 736 -10.22 30.92 18.75
C PRO A 736 -10.30 29.38 18.75
N SER A 737 -11.35 28.84 18.15
CA SER A 737 -11.64 27.42 18.11
C SER A 737 -12.42 27.07 16.84
N PHE A 738 -12.38 25.81 16.42
CA PHE A 738 -13.13 25.30 15.27
C PHE A 738 -13.75 23.93 15.55
N PRO A 739 -14.82 23.54 14.84
CA PRO A 739 -15.50 22.26 15.07
C PRO A 739 -14.58 21.05 14.89
N LEU A 740 -14.60 20.13 15.84
CA LEU A 740 -13.92 18.83 15.77
C LEU A 740 -14.70 17.88 14.86
N SER A 741 -14.20 17.61 13.66
CA SER A 741 -14.75 16.60 12.75
C SER A 741 -14.20 15.21 13.09
N CYS A 742 -15.08 14.26 13.39
CA CYS A 742 -14.70 12.97 13.96
C CYS A 742 -14.74 11.84 12.92
N LEU A 743 -13.56 11.45 12.41
CA LEU A 743 -13.44 10.44 11.35
C LEU A 743 -13.82 9.02 11.82
N ASN A 744 -13.34 8.56 12.98
CA ASN A 744 -13.72 7.24 13.48
C ASN A 744 -15.21 7.16 13.77
N ARG A 745 -15.83 8.20 14.34
CA ARG A 745 -17.30 8.23 14.52
C ARG A 745 -18.05 7.97 13.22
N LEU A 746 -17.56 8.47 12.08
CA LEU A 746 -18.19 8.19 10.78
C LEU A 746 -18.14 6.71 10.43
N GLN A 747 -16.96 6.07 10.56
CA GLN A 747 -16.79 4.64 10.30
C GLN A 747 -17.58 3.79 11.29
N LEU A 748 -17.53 4.11 12.58
CA LEU A 748 -18.25 3.40 13.65
C LEU A 748 -19.77 3.49 13.44
N ARG A 749 -20.29 4.63 12.98
CA ARG A 749 -21.71 4.84 12.65
C ARG A 749 -22.14 4.09 11.39
N ASN A 750 -21.26 3.90 10.40
CA ASN A 750 -21.55 3.08 9.22
C ASN A 750 -20.26 2.61 8.52
N ASN A 751 -19.84 1.38 8.81
CA ASN A 751 -18.63 0.81 8.27
C ASN A 751 -18.79 0.15 6.89
N GLN A 752 -19.97 0.22 6.27
CA GLN A 752 -20.20 -0.29 4.91
C GLN A 752 -20.35 0.85 3.89
N GLN A 753 -20.89 1.98 4.34
CA GLN A 753 -21.07 3.20 3.57
C GLN A 753 -20.98 4.41 4.51
N MET A 754 -19.76 4.88 4.76
CA MET A 754 -19.46 5.89 5.77
C MET A 754 -20.19 7.22 5.57
N LEU A 755 -20.36 7.63 4.32
CA LEU A 755 -21.05 8.86 3.92
C LEU A 755 -22.17 8.55 2.92
N ASP A 756 -23.28 9.27 3.06
CA ASP A 756 -24.26 9.37 1.98
C ASP A 756 -23.66 10.24 0.87
N LEU A 757 -23.44 9.64 -0.29
CA LEU A 757 -22.84 10.31 -1.44
C LEU A 757 -23.77 11.37 -2.06
N THR A 758 -25.04 11.42 -1.65
CA THR A 758 -25.99 12.47 -2.04
C THR A 758 -26.01 13.67 -1.09
N ASP A 759 -25.40 13.55 0.10
CA ASP A 759 -25.24 14.62 1.10
C ASP A 759 -23.95 14.41 1.91
N GLN A 760 -22.81 14.70 1.27
CA GLN A 760 -21.50 14.51 1.86
C GLN A 760 -21.26 15.42 3.08
N SER A 761 -21.81 16.64 3.07
CA SER A 761 -21.67 17.62 4.16
C SER A 761 -22.57 17.33 5.37
N GLY A 762 -23.81 16.86 5.15
CA GLY A 762 -24.75 16.51 6.22
C GLY A 762 -24.39 15.21 6.94
N GLY A 763 -23.49 14.41 6.36
CA GLY A 763 -22.97 13.18 6.95
C GLY A 763 -21.91 13.38 8.02
N LEU A 764 -21.27 14.56 8.12
CA LEU A 764 -20.18 14.84 9.05
C LEU A 764 -20.65 14.76 10.51
N LEU A 765 -19.77 14.27 11.39
CA LEU A 765 -20.05 14.11 12.81
C LEU A 765 -19.09 14.99 13.61
N TYR A 766 -19.66 15.85 14.45
CA TYR A 766 -18.89 16.79 15.26
C TYR A 766 -18.98 16.46 16.75
N ALA A 767 -17.91 16.73 17.49
CA ALA A 767 -17.85 16.54 18.94
C ALA A 767 -17.37 17.81 19.66
N GLY A 768 -18.10 18.92 19.51
CA GLY A 768 -17.71 20.24 20.02
C GLY A 768 -16.51 20.81 19.26
N ASP A 769 -15.77 21.74 19.89
CA ASP A 769 -14.68 22.46 19.22
C ASP A 769 -13.30 22.06 19.72
N LEU A 770 -12.28 22.21 18.86
CA LEU A 770 -10.86 22.21 19.19
C LEU A 770 -10.35 23.64 19.33
N ASP A 771 -9.46 23.86 20.30
CA ASP A 771 -8.69 25.11 20.39
C ASP A 771 -7.78 25.23 19.16
N ASN A 772 -7.83 26.39 18.50
CA ASN A 772 -6.98 26.64 17.34
C ASN A 772 -5.55 26.94 17.77
N PRO A 773 -4.55 26.14 17.32
CA PRO A 773 -3.16 26.32 17.73
C PRO A 773 -2.55 27.66 17.29
N LEU A 774 -3.08 28.28 16.23
CA LEU A 774 -2.57 29.55 15.73
C LEU A 774 -2.85 30.74 16.66
N VAL A 775 -3.89 30.66 17.50
CA VAL A 775 -4.34 31.78 18.35
C VAL A 775 -3.32 32.09 19.45
N ARG A 776 -2.68 31.04 19.99
CA ARG A 776 -1.64 31.16 21.02
C ARG A 776 -0.37 31.85 20.51
N VAL A 777 -0.20 31.89 19.19
CA VAL A 777 0.95 32.54 18.53
C VAL A 777 0.69 34.03 18.30
N VAL A 778 -0.52 34.39 17.87
CA VAL A 778 -0.85 35.77 17.46
C VAL A 778 -1.25 36.67 18.65
N SER A 779 -1.63 36.08 19.79
CA SER A 779 -1.86 36.80 21.05
C SER A 779 -0.72 36.51 22.04
N PRO A 780 0.21 37.45 22.30
CA PRO A 780 1.16 37.28 23.39
C PRO A 780 0.39 37.31 24.72
N VAL A 781 0.62 36.28 25.55
CA VAL A 781 0.11 36.20 26.93
C VAL A 781 0.51 37.42 27.75
#